data_AF-A0A958HM21-F1
#
_entry.id   AF-A0A958HM21-F1
#
_cell.length_a   1.000
_cell.length_b   1.000
_cell.length_c   1.000
_cell.angle_alpha   90.00
_cell.angle_beta   90.00
_cell.angle_gamma   90.00
#
_symmetry.space_group_name_H-M   'P 1'
#
loop_
_entity.id
_entity.type
_entity.pdbx_description
1 polymer ?
#
loop_
_entity_poly.entity_id
_entity_poly.type
_entity_poly.pdbx_seq_one_letter_code
_entity_poly.pdbx_strand_id
1 'polypeptide(L)'
;MTSPSKPAGPLSTSGVAEPRRVSLATRFKALAYGAVFVVLTTLVLAIQWPTAGRYALTVGEVSPADIRAPQSIEYISDIATEEARQQAERRIADVYEPVRRVRSEQVDRARDIFALIDALRTDATMPAEQKIKAIQELPDIQLDIADIATILSLDDEAWARVKTETPSALNVILLGEIRDTTLAQARRRVPSYIDLRDDEEAAATIALVRALLKPNMLPNQERTQAARDDARNAIAPQTSQYAAGEIIVRAGDLLTARHIEALDKLDLYQPGLDWWKLGSSFLLSIVLASIFGLYIFRPGSEELASPRRLSLLLALMVGFLLLAKLMVPDSTVLQYFFPLGALTMLIAALLGLPWMLLVTIYFGVVMGALASNPLPVITYAMVGAVVGALVVGRGERTSAFVRAGVAIALANVLVVAAFEMPFNTLDLTGHVQLFSAAVVNGALAASLTLIGFYFFGAIFDIATPLRLMELSRPNHPLLRDLVTKAPGTYHHSLLVSNLAEQAAEAIGADPFLTRVGAYYHDVGKIVRPHFFVENRAEGVDPHSQLDPWSSAQIIITHIKDGMELARKYKLPHRIRDFIAEHQGTGLVRYFYHEAQKIAGPEGVDEKDFRYPGPKPSSKETALLMLADSCESAVRASRPQSREEVDEIVRKIINQKLIEGELSESPMTLQDLEMVRQVFVRSLKGVHHPRVVYPEAARQPQIPSPNASGESPSLPPPADEAPLPAPVETPHAA
;
A
#
# COMPACT_ATOMS: atom_id res chain seq x y z
N MET A 1 -43.54 37.56 56.79
CA MET A 1 -43.63 37.06 55.40
C MET A 1 -42.70 37.89 54.53
N THR A 2 -41.47 37.43 54.30
CA THR A 2 -40.62 37.87 53.18
C THR A 2 -39.57 36.78 52.97
N SER A 3 -39.55 36.25 51.75
CA SER A 3 -38.86 35.03 51.31
C SER A 3 -37.32 35.20 51.23
N PRO A 4 -36.53 34.15 51.51
CA PRO A 4 -35.07 34.22 51.48
C PRO A 4 -34.47 34.01 50.07
N SER A 5 -33.28 34.56 49.93
CA SER A 5 -32.34 34.49 48.80
C SER A 5 -32.25 33.13 48.09
N LYS A 6 -32.35 33.15 46.75
CA LYS A 6 -31.95 32.04 45.86
C LYS A 6 -30.42 31.86 45.90
N PRO A 7 -29.90 30.62 45.95
CA PRO A 7 -28.47 30.35 45.88
C PRO A 7 -27.95 30.48 44.44
N ALA A 8 -26.69 30.89 44.30
CA ALA A 8 -25.95 30.90 43.05
C ALA A 8 -25.92 29.50 42.42
N GLY A 9 -26.26 29.43 41.13
CA GLY A 9 -26.16 28.19 40.36
C GLY A 9 -24.71 27.71 40.22
N PRO A 10 -24.49 26.41 39.96
CA PRO A 10 -23.16 25.84 39.90
C PRO A 10 -22.39 26.43 38.71
N LEU A 11 -21.13 26.80 38.95
CA LEU A 11 -20.16 27.15 37.91
C LEU A 11 -20.13 26.05 36.86
N SER A 12 -20.51 26.40 35.63
CA SER A 12 -20.38 25.55 34.44
C SER A 12 -18.91 25.18 34.25
N THR A 13 -18.56 23.96 34.65
CA THR A 13 -17.35 23.27 34.27
C THR A 13 -17.58 22.60 32.91
N SER A 14 -17.69 23.39 31.84
CA SER A 14 -17.68 22.85 30.48
C SER A 14 -17.02 23.83 29.51
N GLY A 15 -15.77 24.17 29.82
CA GLY A 15 -14.85 24.88 28.92
C GLY A 15 -13.72 23.97 28.45
N VAL A 16 -13.98 22.69 28.20
CA VAL A 16 -13.06 21.89 27.40
C VAL A 16 -13.33 22.30 25.95
N ALA A 17 -12.46 23.15 25.40
CA ALA A 17 -12.53 23.54 24.00
C ALA A 17 -12.66 22.27 23.15
N GLU A 18 -13.74 22.16 22.35
CA GLU A 18 -13.85 21.05 21.41
C GLU A 18 -12.59 21.03 20.54
N PRO A 19 -11.90 19.88 20.44
CA PRO A 19 -10.70 19.81 19.63
C PRO A 19 -11.09 20.16 18.19
N ARG A 20 -10.38 21.14 17.59
CA ARG A 20 -10.64 21.63 16.22
C ARG A 20 -10.78 20.41 15.30
N ARG A 21 -11.98 20.25 14.76
CA ARG A 21 -12.31 19.16 13.84
C ARG A 21 -11.75 19.53 12.48
N VAL A 22 -10.99 18.60 11.88
CA VAL A 22 -10.46 18.71 10.51
C VAL A 22 -11.53 19.29 9.57
N SER A 23 -11.22 20.38 8.86
CA SER A 23 -12.17 21.03 7.95
C SER A 23 -12.76 20.04 6.93
N LEU A 24 -14.03 20.22 6.55
CA LEU A 24 -14.70 19.35 5.58
C LEU A 24 -13.93 19.25 4.25
N ALA A 25 -13.35 20.37 3.79
CA ALA A 25 -12.54 20.40 2.57
C ALA A 25 -11.26 19.56 2.70
N THR A 26 -10.58 19.61 3.85
CA THR A 26 -9.39 18.80 4.13
C THR A 26 -9.76 17.32 4.19
N ARG A 27 -10.91 16.97 4.77
CA ARG A 27 -11.40 15.58 4.80
C ARG A 27 -11.68 15.03 3.42
N PHE A 28 -12.36 15.81 2.57
CA PHE A 28 -12.66 15.42 1.20
C PHE A 28 -11.38 15.16 0.39
N LYS A 29 -10.38 16.04 0.53
CA LYS A 29 -9.07 15.85 -0.11
C LYS A 29 -8.40 14.57 0.38
N ALA A 30 -8.33 14.34 1.69
CA ALA A 30 -7.74 13.12 2.25
C ALA A 30 -8.43 11.85 1.74
N LEU A 31 -9.77 11.86 1.65
CA LEU A 31 -10.53 10.75 1.06
C LEU A 31 -10.23 10.55 -0.42
N ALA A 32 -10.07 11.62 -1.21
CA ALA A 32 -9.69 11.52 -2.61
C ALA A 32 -8.30 10.88 -2.79
N TYR A 33 -7.30 11.30 -2.01
CA TYR A 33 -5.98 10.65 -1.99
C TYR A 33 -6.09 9.18 -1.57
N GLY A 34 -6.91 8.88 -0.56
CA GLY A 34 -7.19 7.50 -0.13
C GLY A 34 -7.79 6.64 -1.23
N ALA A 35 -8.76 7.16 -2.00
CA ALA A 35 -9.36 6.45 -3.12
C ALA A 35 -8.35 6.15 -4.23
N VAL A 36 -7.54 7.15 -4.60
CA VAL A 36 -6.45 6.96 -5.58
C VAL A 36 -5.45 5.91 -5.08
N PHE A 37 -5.06 5.98 -3.81
CA PHE A 37 -4.17 5.01 -3.19
C PHE A 37 -4.74 3.59 -3.23
N VAL A 38 -6.02 3.39 -2.93
CA VAL A 38 -6.69 2.09 -3.01
C VAL A 38 -6.66 1.55 -4.44
N VAL A 39 -7.03 2.37 -5.44
CA VAL A 39 -7.04 1.96 -6.85
C VAL A 39 -5.64 1.54 -7.30
N LEU A 40 -4.63 2.38 -7.06
CA LEU A 40 -3.25 2.08 -7.48
C LEU A 40 -2.69 0.84 -6.79
N THR A 41 -2.94 0.70 -5.48
CA THR A 41 -2.47 -0.48 -4.73
C THR A 41 -3.13 -1.76 -5.24
N THR A 42 -4.44 -1.71 -5.49
CA THR A 42 -5.21 -2.83 -6.03
C THR A 42 -4.66 -3.24 -7.40
N LEU A 43 -4.44 -2.27 -8.29
CA LEU A 43 -3.93 -2.55 -9.63
C LEU A 43 -2.54 -3.20 -9.57
N VAL A 44 -1.62 -2.70 -8.75
CA VAL A 44 -0.26 -3.26 -8.66
C VAL A 44 -0.25 -4.66 -8.04
N LEU A 45 -1.08 -4.93 -7.04
CA LEU A 45 -1.17 -6.25 -6.42
C LEU A 45 -1.88 -7.27 -7.31
N ALA A 46 -3.01 -6.88 -7.91
CA ALA A 46 -3.85 -7.78 -8.69
C ALA A 46 -3.26 -8.09 -10.07
N ILE A 47 -2.73 -7.09 -10.77
CA ILE A 47 -2.21 -7.27 -12.13
C ILE A 47 -0.86 -8.00 -12.04
N GLN A 48 -0.78 -9.14 -12.71
CA GLN A 48 0.52 -9.73 -13.03
C GLN A 48 1.09 -8.94 -14.20
N TRP A 49 2.26 -8.34 -14.02
CA TRP A 49 2.94 -7.71 -15.15
C TRP A 49 3.37 -8.80 -16.12
N PRO A 50 3.28 -8.54 -17.43
CA PRO A 50 3.78 -9.46 -18.42
C PRO A 50 5.29 -9.66 -18.20
N THR A 51 5.65 -10.75 -17.54
CA THR A 51 7.02 -11.24 -17.53
C THR A 51 7.34 -11.67 -18.96
N ALA A 52 8.45 -11.18 -19.50
CA ALA A 52 8.86 -11.48 -20.86
C ALA A 52 8.89 -13.02 -21.05
N GLY A 53 8.12 -13.52 -22.03
CA GLY A 53 8.07 -14.95 -22.36
C GLY A 53 6.82 -15.70 -21.89
N ARG A 54 5.90 -15.09 -21.12
CA ARG A 54 4.61 -15.73 -20.79
C ARG A 54 3.47 -15.20 -21.68
N TYR A 55 2.51 -16.07 -21.97
CA TYR A 55 1.39 -15.85 -22.89
C TYR A 55 0.04 -15.94 -22.15
N ALA A 56 -0.81 -14.92 -22.32
CA ALA A 56 -2.19 -14.95 -21.85
C ALA A 56 -3.09 -15.51 -22.97
N LEU A 57 -3.25 -16.83 -23.00
CA LEU A 57 -4.01 -17.55 -24.04
C LEU A 57 -5.06 -18.44 -23.38
N THR A 58 -6.26 -18.51 -23.95
CA THR A 58 -7.32 -19.39 -23.44
C THR A 58 -7.58 -20.59 -24.36
N VAL A 59 -8.15 -21.67 -23.82
CA VAL A 59 -8.53 -22.85 -24.63
C VAL A 59 -9.53 -22.42 -25.71
N GLY A 60 -9.24 -22.75 -26.96
CA GLY A 60 -10.06 -22.38 -28.12
C GLY A 60 -9.64 -21.07 -28.81
N GLU A 61 -8.68 -20.32 -28.28
CA GLU A 61 -8.06 -19.20 -29.01
C GLU A 61 -7.08 -19.72 -30.06
N VAL A 62 -6.78 -18.88 -31.05
CA VAL A 62 -5.77 -19.14 -32.09
C VAL A 62 -4.44 -18.58 -31.63
N SER A 63 -3.38 -19.37 -31.67
CA SER A 63 -2.05 -18.90 -31.26
C SER A 63 -1.53 -17.84 -32.24
N PRO A 64 -1.13 -16.64 -31.76
CA PRO A 64 -0.63 -15.58 -32.63
C PRO A 64 0.83 -15.81 -33.09
N ALA A 65 1.55 -16.75 -32.47
CA ALA A 65 2.95 -17.02 -32.76
C ALA A 65 3.33 -18.49 -32.47
N ASP A 66 4.49 -18.91 -32.95
CA ASP A 66 5.10 -20.19 -32.56
C ASP A 66 5.61 -20.10 -31.13
N ILE A 67 5.04 -20.88 -30.22
CA ILE A 67 5.47 -20.95 -28.83
C ILE A 67 6.36 -22.18 -28.66
N ARG A 68 7.58 -21.96 -28.18
CA ARG A 68 8.61 -22.99 -28.01
C ARG A 68 8.94 -23.22 -26.54
N ALA A 69 9.27 -24.46 -26.18
CA ALA A 69 9.70 -24.81 -24.84
C ALA A 69 11.10 -24.22 -24.54
N PRO A 70 11.27 -23.39 -23.50
CA PRO A 70 12.57 -22.80 -23.16
C PRO A 70 13.55 -23.81 -22.56
N GLN A 71 13.02 -24.88 -21.97
CA GLN A 71 13.77 -25.95 -21.31
C GLN A 71 13.08 -27.29 -21.57
N SER A 72 13.84 -28.38 -21.44
CA SER A 72 13.26 -29.72 -21.49
C SER A 72 12.50 -30.00 -20.20
N ILE A 73 11.29 -30.56 -20.32
CA ILE A 73 10.48 -30.96 -19.17
C ILE A 73 9.84 -32.32 -19.42
N GLU A 74 9.75 -33.12 -18.37
CA GLU A 74 8.91 -34.30 -18.28
C GLU A 74 7.96 -34.12 -17.11
N TYR A 75 6.67 -34.27 -17.36
CA TYR A 75 5.65 -34.15 -16.32
C TYR A 75 4.50 -35.13 -16.54
N ILE A 76 3.81 -35.47 -15.46
CA ILE A 76 2.58 -36.28 -15.51
C ILE A 76 1.45 -35.35 -15.97
N SER A 77 0.86 -35.64 -17.13
CA SER A 77 -0.23 -34.86 -17.72
C SER A 77 -1.57 -35.36 -17.18
N ASP A 78 -2.25 -34.53 -16.42
CA ASP A 78 -3.57 -34.84 -15.86
C ASP A 78 -4.60 -34.89 -16.99
N ILE A 79 -4.48 -33.97 -17.97
CA ILE A 79 -5.37 -33.93 -19.13
C ILE A 79 -5.22 -35.18 -19.99
N ALA A 80 -3.99 -35.58 -20.35
CA ALA A 80 -3.79 -36.79 -21.17
C ALA A 80 -4.18 -38.07 -20.42
N THR A 81 -3.97 -38.11 -19.11
CA THR A 81 -4.39 -39.22 -18.26
C THR A 81 -5.92 -39.36 -18.25
N GLU A 82 -6.63 -38.24 -18.08
CA GLU A 82 -8.09 -38.22 -18.06
C GLU A 82 -8.70 -38.54 -19.44
N GLU A 83 -8.12 -38.04 -20.53
CA GLU A 83 -8.51 -38.42 -21.90
C GLU A 83 -8.34 -39.94 -22.13
N ALA A 84 -7.21 -40.52 -21.69
CA ALA A 84 -6.97 -41.96 -21.81
C ALA A 84 -7.95 -42.78 -20.96
N ARG A 85 -8.26 -42.32 -19.74
CA ARG A 85 -9.28 -42.90 -18.85
C ARG A 85 -10.66 -42.91 -19.49
N GLN A 86 -11.10 -41.79 -20.04
CA GLN A 86 -12.39 -41.70 -20.74
C GLN A 86 -12.42 -42.58 -21.99
N GLN A 87 -11.31 -42.69 -22.72
CA GLN A 87 -11.24 -43.58 -23.88
C GLN A 87 -11.33 -45.06 -23.47
N ALA A 88 -10.74 -45.44 -22.33
CA ALA A 88 -10.83 -46.79 -21.78
C ALA A 88 -12.27 -47.13 -21.38
N GLU A 89 -12.96 -46.23 -20.68
CA GLU A 89 -14.37 -46.41 -20.29
C GLU A 89 -15.28 -46.60 -21.50
N ARG A 90 -15.12 -45.79 -22.55
CA ARG A 90 -15.95 -45.86 -23.76
C ARG A 90 -15.79 -47.16 -24.54
N ARG A 91 -14.68 -47.89 -24.35
CA ARG A 91 -14.44 -49.20 -24.99
C ARG A 91 -15.13 -50.35 -24.27
N ILE A 92 -15.60 -50.15 -23.03
CA ILE A 92 -16.30 -51.18 -22.26
C ILE A 92 -17.74 -51.28 -22.75
N ALA A 93 -18.05 -52.42 -23.38
CA ALA A 93 -19.40 -52.80 -23.76
C ALA A 93 -20.27 -53.08 -22.52
N ASP A 94 -21.58 -52.91 -22.66
CA ASP A 94 -22.53 -53.18 -21.58
C ASP A 94 -22.52 -54.66 -21.18
N VAL A 95 -22.55 -54.92 -19.87
CA VAL A 95 -22.56 -56.26 -19.27
C VAL A 95 -24.00 -56.73 -19.10
N TYR A 96 -24.30 -57.95 -19.54
CA TYR A 96 -25.62 -58.55 -19.44
C TYR A 96 -25.62 -59.75 -18.50
N GLU A 97 -26.75 -60.00 -17.83
CA GLU A 97 -26.93 -61.12 -16.92
C GLU A 97 -28.11 -62.03 -17.31
N PRO A 98 -27.95 -63.36 -17.13
CA PRO A 98 -28.98 -64.32 -17.50
C PRO A 98 -30.14 -64.32 -16.51
N VAL A 99 -31.35 -64.15 -17.03
CA VAL A 99 -32.61 -64.25 -16.29
C VAL A 99 -33.14 -65.67 -16.39
N ARG A 100 -32.67 -66.53 -15.49
CA ARG A 100 -32.94 -67.98 -15.51
C ARG A 100 -34.43 -68.35 -15.47
N ARG A 101 -35.28 -67.49 -14.90
CA ARG A 101 -36.74 -67.68 -14.81
C ARG A 101 -37.45 -67.61 -16.17
N VAL A 102 -36.91 -66.88 -17.16
CA VAL A 102 -37.56 -66.71 -18.47
C VAL A 102 -37.79 -68.07 -19.13
N ARG A 103 -36.83 -68.99 -19.02
CA ARG A 103 -36.95 -70.33 -19.58
C ARG A 103 -38.12 -71.12 -18.97
N SER A 104 -38.20 -71.20 -17.65
CA SER A 104 -39.29 -71.90 -16.98
C SER A 104 -40.64 -71.22 -17.25
N GLU A 105 -40.69 -69.88 -17.19
CA GLU A 105 -41.90 -69.10 -17.45
C GLU A 105 -42.43 -69.30 -18.87
N GLN A 106 -41.56 -69.32 -19.89
CA GLN A 106 -42.01 -69.54 -21.28
C GLN A 106 -42.47 -70.99 -21.52
N VAL A 107 -41.86 -71.97 -20.84
CA VAL A 107 -42.29 -73.38 -20.91
C VAL A 107 -43.64 -73.60 -20.23
N ASP A 108 -43.83 -73.03 -19.04
CA ASP A 108 -45.12 -73.10 -18.34
C ASP A 108 -46.21 -72.33 -19.10
N ARG A 109 -45.86 -71.16 -19.65
CA ARG A 109 -46.76 -70.40 -20.51
C ARG A 109 -47.19 -71.21 -21.73
N ALA A 110 -46.27 -71.92 -22.39
CA ALA A 110 -46.60 -72.81 -23.50
C ALA A 110 -47.69 -73.82 -23.12
N ARG A 111 -47.57 -74.44 -21.93
CA ARG A 111 -48.56 -75.39 -21.42
C ARG A 111 -49.93 -74.74 -21.16
N ASP A 112 -49.96 -73.54 -20.60
CA ASP A 112 -51.20 -72.79 -20.40
C ASP A 112 -51.91 -72.50 -21.72
N ILE A 113 -51.15 -72.10 -22.74
CA ILE A 113 -51.69 -71.85 -24.09
C ILE A 113 -52.20 -73.12 -24.72
N PHE A 114 -51.51 -74.25 -24.55
CA PHE A 114 -51.99 -75.53 -25.03
C PHE A 114 -53.31 -75.93 -24.36
N ALA A 115 -53.47 -75.69 -23.06
CA ALA A 115 -54.74 -75.96 -22.37
C ALA A 115 -55.89 -75.10 -22.92
N LEU A 116 -55.63 -73.83 -23.24
CA LEU A 116 -56.61 -72.93 -23.87
C LEU A 116 -56.94 -73.38 -25.31
N ILE A 117 -55.94 -73.75 -26.10
CA ILE A 117 -56.14 -74.25 -27.46
C ILE A 117 -56.87 -75.60 -27.44
N ASP A 118 -56.58 -76.49 -26.49
CA ASP A 118 -57.29 -77.77 -26.29
C ASP A 118 -58.78 -77.54 -26.00
N ALA A 119 -59.10 -76.58 -25.12
CA ALA A 119 -60.49 -76.20 -24.83
C ALA A 119 -61.22 -75.67 -26.07
N LEU A 120 -60.55 -74.86 -26.90
CA LEU A 120 -61.12 -74.36 -28.15
C LEU A 120 -61.23 -75.43 -29.24
N ARG A 121 -60.27 -76.36 -29.34
CA ARG A 121 -60.31 -77.48 -30.29
C ARG A 121 -61.47 -78.42 -30.00
N THR A 122 -61.71 -78.73 -28.73
CA THR A 122 -62.76 -79.67 -28.27
C THR A 122 -64.17 -79.08 -28.23
N ASP A 123 -64.32 -77.75 -28.28
CA ASP A 123 -65.64 -77.10 -28.37
C ASP A 123 -66.27 -77.28 -29.77
N ALA A 124 -67.14 -78.27 -29.91
CA ALA A 124 -67.85 -78.56 -31.17
C ALA A 124 -68.93 -77.51 -31.54
N THR A 125 -69.24 -76.56 -30.65
CA THR A 125 -70.33 -75.59 -30.84
C THR A 125 -69.86 -74.24 -31.39
N MET A 126 -68.56 -73.94 -31.32
CA MET A 126 -67.98 -72.69 -31.78
C MET A 126 -67.52 -72.76 -33.26
N PRO A 127 -67.91 -71.81 -34.14
CA PRO A 127 -67.42 -71.73 -35.52
C PRO A 127 -65.90 -71.52 -35.60
N ALA A 128 -65.26 -72.04 -36.66
CA ALA A 128 -63.81 -71.93 -36.86
C ALA A 128 -63.29 -70.49 -36.84
N GLU A 129 -64.03 -69.54 -37.43
CA GLU A 129 -63.68 -68.10 -37.43
C GLU A 129 -63.62 -67.51 -36.01
N GLN A 130 -64.51 -67.95 -35.12
CA GLN A 130 -64.52 -67.49 -33.72
C GLN A 130 -63.38 -68.12 -32.91
N LYS A 131 -63.03 -69.38 -33.17
CA LYS A 131 -61.86 -70.04 -32.57
C LYS A 131 -60.55 -69.37 -32.97
N ILE A 132 -60.41 -69.01 -34.26
CA ILE A 132 -59.23 -68.29 -34.76
C ILE A 132 -59.12 -66.94 -34.05
N LYS A 133 -60.21 -66.17 -33.99
CA LYS A 133 -60.23 -64.87 -33.31
C LYS A 133 -59.87 -64.99 -31.82
N ALA A 134 -60.38 -66.01 -31.13
CA ALA A 134 -60.06 -66.25 -29.71
C ALA A 134 -58.57 -66.56 -29.49
N ILE A 135 -57.92 -67.31 -30.40
CA ILE A 135 -56.48 -67.59 -30.33
C ILE A 135 -55.65 -66.35 -30.67
N GLN A 136 -56.09 -65.53 -31.63
CA GLN A 136 -55.42 -64.27 -31.96
C GLN A 136 -55.45 -63.25 -30.82
N GLU A 137 -56.50 -63.25 -30.02
CA GLU A 137 -56.67 -62.34 -28.88
C GLU A 137 -55.97 -62.83 -27.59
N LEU A 138 -55.25 -63.96 -27.63
CA LEU A 138 -54.48 -64.44 -26.48
C LEU A 138 -53.41 -63.43 -26.06
N PRO A 139 -53.35 -63.05 -24.76
CA PRO A 139 -52.37 -62.08 -24.30
C PRO A 139 -50.94 -62.64 -24.38
N ASP A 140 -50.01 -61.77 -24.77
CA ASP A 140 -48.55 -62.01 -24.84
C ASP A 140 -48.06 -62.98 -25.93
N ILE A 141 -48.92 -63.34 -26.90
CA ILE A 141 -48.54 -64.10 -28.09
C ILE A 141 -49.15 -63.48 -29.34
N GLN A 142 -48.39 -63.53 -30.43
CA GLN A 142 -48.83 -63.11 -31.76
C GLN A 142 -48.61 -64.27 -32.72
N LEU A 143 -49.71 -64.84 -33.22
CA LEU A 143 -49.72 -65.88 -34.23
C LEU A 143 -50.49 -65.37 -35.45
N ASP A 144 -49.99 -65.69 -36.64
CA ASP A 144 -50.66 -65.31 -37.88
C ASP A 144 -51.88 -66.21 -38.11
N ILE A 145 -52.88 -65.68 -38.85
CA ILE A 145 -54.14 -66.41 -39.12
C ILE A 145 -53.88 -67.78 -39.74
N ALA A 146 -52.88 -67.86 -40.64
CA ALA A 146 -52.48 -69.09 -41.29
C ALA A 146 -51.95 -70.13 -40.29
N ASP A 147 -51.10 -69.72 -39.36
CA ASP A 147 -50.54 -70.62 -38.34
C ASP A 147 -51.63 -71.14 -37.39
N ILE A 148 -52.59 -70.29 -37.02
CA ILE A 148 -53.71 -70.68 -36.17
C ILE A 148 -54.64 -71.66 -36.90
N ALA A 149 -54.90 -71.44 -38.19
CA ALA A 149 -55.69 -72.36 -38.99
C ALA A 149 -55.01 -73.75 -39.07
N THR A 150 -53.70 -73.78 -39.30
CA THR A 150 -52.91 -75.02 -39.27
C THR A 150 -52.98 -75.71 -37.91
N ILE A 151 -52.81 -74.97 -36.81
CA ILE A 151 -52.92 -75.54 -35.45
C ILE A 151 -54.30 -76.15 -35.18
N LEU A 152 -55.38 -75.56 -35.71
CA LEU A 152 -56.75 -76.07 -35.53
C LEU A 152 -57.09 -77.24 -36.46
N SER A 153 -56.39 -77.41 -37.60
CA SER A 153 -56.65 -78.50 -38.55
C SER A 153 -55.92 -79.80 -38.24
N LEU A 154 -54.87 -79.76 -37.41
CA LEU A 154 -54.14 -80.96 -36.97
C LEU A 154 -55.10 -81.96 -36.28
N ASP A 155 -54.87 -83.26 -36.47
CA ASP A 155 -55.54 -84.30 -35.68
C ASP A 155 -54.99 -84.34 -34.24
N ASP A 156 -55.64 -85.11 -33.37
CA ASP A 156 -55.28 -85.15 -31.94
C ASP A 156 -53.90 -85.77 -31.69
N GLU A 157 -53.41 -86.64 -32.57
CA GLU A 157 -52.10 -87.29 -32.43
C GLU A 157 -50.97 -86.35 -32.86
N ALA A 158 -51.16 -85.64 -33.98
CA ALA A 158 -50.28 -84.59 -34.48
C ALA A 158 -50.21 -83.41 -33.51
N TRP A 159 -51.35 -83.00 -32.95
CA TRP A 159 -51.39 -81.95 -31.93
C TRP A 159 -50.67 -82.37 -30.62
N ALA A 160 -50.79 -83.63 -30.21
CA ALA A 160 -50.05 -84.15 -29.06
C ALA A 160 -48.51 -84.13 -29.28
N ARG A 161 -48.04 -84.39 -30.50
CA ARG A 161 -46.63 -84.24 -30.88
C ARG A 161 -46.18 -82.77 -30.81
N VAL A 162 -46.95 -81.83 -31.37
CA VAL A 162 -46.66 -80.38 -31.30
C VAL A 162 -46.58 -79.88 -29.84
N LYS A 163 -47.49 -80.34 -28.96
CA LYS A 163 -47.48 -80.02 -27.52
C LYS A 163 -46.27 -80.56 -26.77
N THR A 164 -45.66 -81.65 -27.26
CA THR A 164 -44.46 -82.26 -26.67
C THR A 164 -43.18 -81.62 -27.20
N GLU A 165 -43.13 -81.30 -28.49
CA GLU A 165 -41.96 -80.74 -29.14
C GLU A 165 -41.75 -79.25 -28.80
N THR A 166 -42.82 -78.46 -28.70
CA THR A 166 -42.70 -77.01 -28.45
C THR A 166 -41.97 -76.67 -27.12
N PRO A 167 -42.33 -77.28 -25.96
CA PRO A 167 -41.56 -77.08 -24.73
C PRO A 167 -40.12 -77.59 -24.81
N SER A 168 -39.88 -78.65 -25.58
CA SER A 168 -38.55 -79.23 -25.77
C SER A 168 -37.64 -78.29 -26.56
N ALA A 169 -38.13 -77.74 -27.67
CA ALA A 169 -37.44 -76.72 -28.46
C ALA A 169 -37.21 -75.42 -27.67
N LEU A 170 -38.20 -74.94 -26.90
CA LEU A 170 -38.03 -73.76 -26.02
C LEU A 170 -36.94 -73.98 -24.97
N ASN A 171 -36.87 -75.16 -24.36
CA ASN A 171 -35.82 -75.50 -23.39
C ASN A 171 -34.43 -75.46 -24.00
N VAL A 172 -34.27 -75.93 -25.24
CA VAL A 172 -32.98 -75.93 -25.95
C VAL A 172 -32.59 -74.51 -26.38
N ILE A 173 -33.51 -73.74 -26.95
CA ILE A 173 -33.21 -72.41 -27.48
C ILE A 173 -32.93 -71.40 -26.36
N LEU A 174 -33.70 -71.45 -25.26
CA LEU A 174 -33.54 -70.54 -24.12
C LEU A 174 -32.36 -70.92 -23.19
N LEU A 175 -31.61 -71.98 -23.51
CA LEU A 175 -30.27 -72.21 -22.93
C LEU A 175 -29.22 -71.27 -23.53
N GLY A 176 -29.42 -70.80 -24.77
CA GLY A 176 -28.55 -69.82 -25.42
C GLY A 176 -28.81 -68.39 -24.94
N GLU A 177 -27.85 -67.49 -25.16
CA GLU A 177 -28.00 -66.07 -24.82
C GLU A 177 -28.86 -65.34 -25.86
N ILE A 178 -30.00 -64.81 -25.42
CA ILE A 178 -30.91 -64.02 -26.24
C ILE A 178 -31.11 -62.65 -25.57
N ARG A 179 -30.49 -61.64 -26.17
CA ARG A 179 -30.70 -60.21 -25.88
C ARG A 179 -31.80 -59.66 -26.77
N ASP A 180 -32.37 -58.51 -26.39
CA ASP A 180 -33.34 -57.77 -27.20
C ASP A 180 -32.86 -57.59 -28.65
N THR A 181 -31.59 -57.23 -28.84
CA THR A 181 -30.97 -57.01 -30.16
C THR A 181 -30.80 -58.28 -30.99
N THR A 182 -30.77 -59.45 -30.35
CA THR A 182 -30.55 -60.76 -30.99
C THR A 182 -31.81 -61.62 -31.09
N LEU A 183 -32.94 -61.19 -30.52
CA LEU A 183 -34.19 -61.94 -30.50
C LEU A 183 -34.69 -62.31 -31.91
N ALA A 184 -34.61 -61.37 -32.86
CA ALA A 184 -34.99 -61.62 -34.24
C ALA A 184 -34.12 -62.71 -34.90
N GLN A 185 -32.82 -62.76 -34.57
CA GLN A 185 -31.93 -63.82 -35.04
C GLN A 185 -32.26 -65.16 -34.41
N ALA A 186 -32.57 -65.19 -33.12
CA ALA A 186 -33.01 -66.41 -32.42
C ALA A 186 -34.31 -66.96 -33.05
N ARG A 187 -35.31 -66.11 -33.31
CA ARG A 187 -36.56 -66.48 -33.99
C ARG A 187 -36.35 -67.07 -35.39
N ARG A 188 -35.39 -66.55 -36.16
CA ARG A 188 -35.04 -67.10 -37.49
C ARG A 188 -34.42 -68.49 -37.42
N ARG A 189 -33.71 -68.81 -36.33
CA ARG A 189 -33.05 -70.11 -36.13
C ARG A 189 -33.98 -71.19 -35.58
N VAL A 190 -35.19 -70.87 -35.12
CA VAL A 190 -36.16 -71.83 -34.57
C VAL A 190 -36.33 -73.10 -35.42
N PRO A 191 -36.45 -73.06 -36.76
CA PRO A 191 -36.62 -74.27 -37.57
C PRO A 191 -35.49 -75.29 -37.44
N SER A 192 -34.27 -74.88 -37.08
CA SER A 192 -33.14 -75.82 -36.91
C SER A 192 -33.19 -76.62 -35.61
N TYR A 193 -34.16 -76.35 -34.73
CA TYR A 193 -34.32 -77.00 -33.42
C TYR A 193 -35.56 -77.89 -33.34
N ILE A 194 -36.24 -78.13 -34.46
CA ILE A 194 -37.50 -78.87 -34.52
C ILE A 194 -37.25 -80.13 -35.34
N ASP A 195 -37.45 -81.30 -34.73
CA ASP A 195 -37.25 -82.61 -35.37
C ASP A 195 -38.59 -83.30 -35.66
N LEU A 196 -39.42 -82.63 -36.45
CA LEU A 196 -40.72 -83.14 -36.91
C LEU A 196 -40.66 -83.38 -38.42
N ARG A 197 -41.17 -84.56 -38.85
CA ARG A 197 -41.13 -85.00 -40.25
C ARG A 197 -42.29 -84.50 -41.09
N ASP A 198 -43.37 -84.10 -40.44
CA ASP A 198 -44.56 -83.57 -41.07
C ASP A 198 -44.46 -82.03 -41.14
N ASP A 199 -44.72 -81.47 -42.32
CA ASP A 199 -44.55 -80.05 -42.60
C ASP A 199 -45.58 -79.19 -41.85
N GLU A 200 -46.79 -79.69 -41.62
CA GLU A 200 -47.85 -78.96 -40.88
C GLU A 200 -47.56 -78.98 -39.37
N GLU A 201 -47.11 -80.11 -38.82
CA GLU A 201 -46.64 -80.22 -37.42
C GLU A 201 -45.44 -79.29 -37.17
N ALA A 202 -44.44 -79.31 -38.07
CA ALA A 202 -43.27 -78.46 -37.98
C ALA A 202 -43.63 -76.96 -38.06
N ALA A 203 -44.49 -76.58 -39.00
CA ALA A 203 -44.94 -75.19 -39.14
C ALA A 203 -45.65 -74.67 -37.87
N ALA A 204 -46.57 -75.47 -37.31
CA ALA A 204 -47.27 -75.16 -36.07
C ALA A 204 -46.29 -75.00 -34.88
N THR A 205 -45.33 -75.93 -34.72
CA THR A 205 -44.30 -75.82 -33.67
C THR A 205 -43.41 -74.60 -33.87
N ILE A 206 -42.98 -74.28 -35.10
CA ILE A 206 -42.16 -73.10 -35.40
C ILE A 206 -42.88 -71.82 -34.98
N ALA A 207 -44.17 -71.68 -35.34
CA ALA A 207 -44.96 -70.50 -35.04
C ALA A 207 -45.10 -70.30 -33.52
N LEU A 208 -45.45 -71.36 -32.79
CA LEU A 208 -45.61 -71.35 -31.34
C LEU A 208 -44.29 -71.03 -30.61
N VAL A 209 -43.19 -71.69 -30.99
CA VAL A 209 -41.87 -71.42 -30.40
C VAL A 209 -41.44 -69.97 -30.67
N ARG A 210 -41.59 -69.46 -31.90
CA ARG A 210 -41.23 -68.07 -32.25
C ARG A 210 -42.00 -67.04 -31.42
N ALA A 211 -43.29 -67.26 -31.23
CA ALA A 211 -44.16 -66.38 -30.45
C ALA A 211 -43.82 -66.42 -28.95
N LEU A 212 -43.39 -67.56 -28.44
CA LEU A 212 -43.01 -67.78 -27.04
C LEU A 212 -41.56 -67.38 -26.71
N LEU A 213 -40.72 -67.10 -27.71
CA LEU A 213 -39.35 -66.64 -27.43
C LEU A 213 -39.34 -65.20 -26.89
N LYS A 214 -38.75 -65.06 -25.70
CA LYS A 214 -38.42 -63.78 -25.05
C LYS A 214 -36.92 -63.67 -24.77
N PRO A 215 -36.37 -62.44 -24.71
CA PRO A 215 -35.00 -62.21 -24.26
C PRO A 215 -34.78 -62.78 -22.86
N ASN A 216 -33.68 -63.50 -22.67
CA ASN A 216 -33.29 -64.10 -21.39
C ASN A 216 -32.03 -63.44 -20.79
N MET A 217 -31.56 -62.33 -21.37
CA MET A 217 -30.42 -61.54 -20.90
C MET A 217 -30.86 -60.10 -20.62
N LEU A 218 -30.63 -59.59 -19.40
CA LEU A 218 -30.92 -58.20 -19.03
C LEU A 218 -29.62 -57.41 -18.80
N PRO A 219 -29.56 -56.11 -19.15
CA PRO A 219 -28.39 -55.29 -18.87
C PRO A 219 -28.22 -55.13 -17.35
N ASN A 220 -27.00 -55.34 -16.85
CA ASN A 220 -26.62 -55.05 -15.46
C ASN A 220 -25.78 -53.77 -15.44
N GLN A 221 -26.44 -52.65 -15.07
CA GLN A 221 -25.80 -51.33 -15.01
C GLN A 221 -24.70 -51.26 -13.96
N GLU A 222 -24.87 -51.94 -12.81
CA GLU A 222 -23.88 -51.94 -11.72
C GLU A 222 -22.58 -52.61 -12.16
N ARG A 223 -22.67 -53.80 -12.79
CA ARG A 223 -21.50 -54.51 -13.30
C ARG A 223 -20.88 -53.82 -14.51
N THR A 224 -21.69 -53.16 -15.34
CA THR A 224 -21.18 -52.33 -16.43
C THR A 224 -20.40 -51.14 -15.91
N GLN A 225 -20.91 -50.45 -14.88
CA GLN A 225 -20.21 -49.34 -14.26
C GLN A 225 -18.94 -49.80 -13.54
N ALA A 226 -19.00 -50.89 -12.79
CA ALA A 226 -17.83 -51.48 -12.15
C ALA A 226 -16.73 -51.84 -13.18
N ALA A 227 -17.11 -52.46 -14.32
CA ALA A 227 -16.17 -52.76 -15.40
C ALA A 227 -15.58 -51.48 -16.05
N ARG A 228 -16.36 -50.40 -16.16
CA ARG A 228 -15.87 -49.09 -16.62
C ARG A 228 -14.89 -48.47 -15.62
N ASP A 229 -15.22 -48.51 -14.33
CA ASP A 229 -14.38 -47.97 -13.26
C ASP A 229 -13.05 -48.76 -13.15
N ASP A 230 -13.10 -50.09 -13.25
CA ASP A 230 -11.91 -50.94 -13.28
C ASP A 230 -11.02 -50.60 -14.49
N ALA A 231 -11.63 -50.41 -15.67
CA ALA A 231 -10.90 -50.01 -16.88
C ALA A 231 -10.29 -48.60 -16.75
N ARG A 232 -10.99 -47.67 -16.10
CA ARG A 232 -10.51 -46.32 -15.78
C ARG A 232 -9.30 -46.38 -14.83
N ASN A 233 -9.42 -47.15 -13.76
CA ASN A 233 -8.41 -47.26 -12.72
C ASN A 233 -7.15 -48.02 -13.17
N ALA A 234 -7.28 -48.89 -14.17
CA ALA A 234 -6.15 -49.59 -14.79
C ALA A 234 -5.25 -48.65 -15.63
N ILE A 235 -5.71 -47.46 -16.00
CA ILE A 235 -4.90 -46.50 -16.76
C ILE A 235 -3.86 -45.85 -15.84
N ALA A 236 -2.59 -46.16 -16.11
CA ALA A 236 -1.45 -45.52 -15.49
C ALA A 236 -1.38 -44.03 -15.89
N PRO A 237 -0.86 -43.15 -15.00
CA PRO A 237 -0.63 -41.75 -15.33
C PRO A 237 0.19 -41.59 -16.60
N GLN A 238 -0.27 -40.74 -17.52
CA GLN A 238 0.38 -40.49 -18.80
C GLN A 238 1.41 -39.37 -18.64
N THR A 239 2.65 -39.60 -19.07
CA THR A 239 3.69 -38.58 -19.10
C THR A 239 3.68 -37.83 -20.43
N SER A 240 3.88 -36.52 -20.37
CA SER A 240 4.17 -35.69 -21.54
C SER A 240 5.57 -35.12 -21.42
N GLN A 241 6.29 -35.09 -22.54
CA GLN A 241 7.67 -34.64 -22.61
C GLN A 241 7.81 -33.60 -23.71
N TYR A 242 8.55 -32.53 -23.42
CA TYR A 242 8.94 -31.52 -24.40
C TYR A 242 10.44 -31.30 -24.30
N ALA A 243 11.14 -31.27 -25.43
CA ALA A 243 12.55 -30.92 -25.50
C ALA A 243 12.74 -29.41 -25.59
N ALA A 244 13.86 -28.90 -25.07
CA ALA A 244 14.23 -27.48 -25.25
C ALA A 244 14.26 -27.09 -26.74
N GLY A 245 13.55 -26.02 -27.09
CA GLY A 245 13.42 -25.51 -28.47
C GLY A 245 12.29 -26.16 -29.29
N GLU A 246 11.65 -27.21 -28.78
CA GLU A 246 10.49 -27.85 -29.40
C GLU A 246 9.29 -26.89 -29.44
N ILE A 247 8.51 -26.95 -30.53
CA ILE A 247 7.31 -26.12 -30.68
C ILE A 247 6.16 -26.79 -29.92
N ILE A 248 5.61 -26.08 -28.93
CA ILE A 248 4.44 -26.51 -28.15
C ILE A 248 3.16 -26.20 -28.94
N VAL A 249 3.08 -25.00 -29.51
CA VAL A 249 1.93 -24.52 -30.32
C VAL A 249 2.45 -23.74 -31.51
N ARG A 250 1.97 -24.03 -32.73
CA ARG A 250 2.33 -23.24 -33.92
C ARG A 250 1.42 -22.03 -34.07
N ALA A 251 1.93 -20.99 -34.72
CA ALA A 251 1.11 -19.84 -35.13
C ALA A 251 -0.06 -20.31 -36.01
N GLY A 252 -1.27 -19.90 -35.65
CA GLY A 252 -2.49 -20.31 -36.35
C GLY A 252 -3.18 -21.57 -35.83
N ASP A 253 -2.56 -22.33 -34.92
CA ASP A 253 -3.20 -23.50 -34.30
C ASP A 253 -4.17 -23.09 -33.20
N LEU A 254 -5.25 -23.87 -33.04
CA LEU A 254 -6.21 -23.72 -31.96
C LEU A 254 -5.60 -24.27 -30.64
N LEU A 255 -5.67 -23.49 -29.56
CA LEU A 255 -5.17 -23.92 -28.26
C LEU A 255 -6.08 -24.99 -27.63
N THR A 256 -5.49 -26.15 -27.33
CA THR A 256 -6.15 -27.26 -26.61
C THR A 256 -5.86 -27.18 -25.12
N ALA A 257 -6.61 -27.92 -24.29
CA ALA A 257 -6.33 -28.04 -22.86
C ALA A 257 -4.91 -28.57 -22.57
N ARG A 258 -4.40 -29.48 -23.42
CA ARG A 258 -3.02 -29.99 -23.33
C ARG A 258 -1.97 -28.92 -23.61
N HIS A 259 -2.24 -27.99 -24.54
CA HIS A 259 -1.35 -26.85 -24.79
C HIS A 259 -1.28 -25.94 -23.55
N ILE A 260 -2.43 -25.60 -22.95
CA ILE A 260 -2.44 -24.77 -21.74
C ILE A 260 -1.74 -25.45 -20.56
N GLU A 261 -1.97 -26.74 -20.35
CA GLU A 261 -1.26 -27.52 -19.31
C GLU A 261 0.26 -27.51 -19.54
N ALA A 262 0.72 -27.70 -20.78
CA ALA A 262 2.14 -27.64 -21.12
C ALA A 262 2.74 -26.25 -20.88
N LEU A 263 2.03 -25.18 -21.27
CA LEU A 263 2.46 -23.80 -21.02
C LEU A 263 2.52 -23.49 -19.52
N ASP A 264 1.59 -23.99 -18.72
CA ASP A 264 1.58 -23.82 -17.26
C ASP A 264 2.77 -24.52 -16.60
N LYS A 265 3.03 -25.79 -16.97
CA LYS A 265 4.18 -26.54 -16.44
C LYS A 265 5.54 -25.97 -16.85
N LEU A 266 5.60 -25.26 -17.98
CA LEU A 266 6.79 -24.55 -18.44
C LEU A 266 6.89 -23.10 -17.94
N ASP A 267 5.96 -22.66 -17.09
CA ASP A 267 5.88 -21.29 -16.57
C ASP A 267 5.76 -20.23 -17.67
N LEU A 268 5.14 -20.62 -18.79
CA LEU A 268 4.84 -19.79 -19.96
C LEU A 268 3.38 -19.34 -20.01
N TYR A 269 2.51 -19.87 -19.15
CA TYR A 269 1.11 -19.49 -19.08
C TYR A 269 0.91 -18.28 -18.16
N GLN A 270 0.22 -17.26 -18.65
CA GLN A 270 -0.33 -16.19 -17.82
C GLN A 270 -1.84 -16.36 -17.74
N PRO A 271 -2.40 -16.74 -16.58
CA PRO A 271 -3.84 -16.75 -16.42
C PRO A 271 -4.40 -15.34 -16.64
N GLY A 272 -5.59 -15.27 -17.22
CA GLY A 272 -6.33 -14.02 -17.38
C GLY A 272 -6.60 -13.32 -16.04
N LEU A 273 -7.30 -12.19 -16.09
CA LEU A 273 -7.61 -11.39 -14.90
C LEU A 273 -8.43 -12.23 -13.89
N ASP A 274 -7.77 -12.64 -12.82
CA ASP A 274 -8.41 -13.36 -11.72
C ASP A 274 -9.23 -12.37 -10.89
N TRP A 275 -10.55 -12.41 -11.08
CA TRP A 275 -11.51 -11.56 -10.37
C TRP A 275 -11.47 -11.77 -8.85
N TRP A 276 -11.12 -12.97 -8.37
CA TRP A 276 -10.98 -13.24 -6.94
C TRP A 276 -9.70 -12.60 -6.38
N LYS A 277 -8.60 -12.69 -7.13
CA LYS A 277 -7.37 -11.95 -6.80
C LYS A 277 -7.57 -10.45 -6.83
N LEU A 278 -8.33 -9.93 -7.81
CA LEU A 278 -8.68 -8.51 -7.88
C LEU A 278 -9.53 -8.08 -6.67
N GLY A 279 -10.57 -8.85 -6.35
CA GLY A 279 -11.45 -8.58 -5.21
C GLY A 279 -10.73 -8.62 -3.86
N SER A 280 -9.89 -9.64 -3.64
CA SER A 280 -9.06 -9.74 -2.42
C SER A 280 -8.00 -8.64 -2.32
N SER A 281 -7.34 -8.28 -3.43
CA SER A 281 -6.40 -7.15 -3.47
C SER A 281 -7.10 -5.81 -3.18
N PHE A 282 -8.33 -5.63 -3.65
CA PHE A 282 -9.13 -4.44 -3.39
C PHE A 282 -9.53 -4.34 -1.92
N LEU A 283 -10.02 -5.42 -1.32
CA LEU A 283 -10.35 -5.48 0.11
C LEU A 283 -9.12 -5.21 0.98
N LEU A 284 -7.97 -5.82 0.65
CA LEU A 284 -6.72 -5.59 1.35
C LEU A 284 -6.29 -4.11 1.26
N SER A 285 -6.39 -3.52 0.07
CA SER A 285 -6.07 -2.11 -0.16
C SER A 285 -6.96 -1.17 0.66
N ILE A 286 -8.27 -1.48 0.81
CA ILE A 286 -9.18 -0.73 1.68
C ILE A 286 -8.75 -0.82 3.14
N VAL A 287 -8.45 -2.02 3.64
CA VAL A 287 -8.01 -2.22 5.04
C VAL A 287 -6.75 -1.39 5.31
N LEU A 288 -5.77 -1.46 4.40
CA LEU A 288 -4.53 -0.72 4.51
C LEU A 288 -4.76 0.81 4.45
N ALA A 289 -5.58 1.29 3.52
CA ALA A 289 -5.94 2.71 3.42
C ALA A 289 -6.70 3.22 4.66
N SER A 290 -7.53 2.37 5.27
CA SER A 290 -8.30 2.71 6.47
C SER A 290 -7.40 3.03 7.66
N ILE A 291 -6.25 2.36 7.80
CA ILE A 291 -5.27 2.64 8.85
C ILE A 291 -4.73 4.07 8.73
N PHE A 292 -4.38 4.50 7.51
CA PHE A 292 -3.96 5.89 7.26
C PHE A 292 -5.09 6.88 7.49
N GLY A 293 -6.32 6.55 7.06
CA GLY A 293 -7.51 7.37 7.29
C GLY A 293 -7.77 7.61 8.78
N LEU A 294 -7.74 6.55 9.60
CA LEU A 294 -7.93 6.64 11.06
C LEU A 294 -6.90 7.56 11.73
N TYR A 295 -5.66 7.56 11.25
CA TYR A 295 -4.63 8.47 11.75
C TYR A 295 -4.85 9.92 11.29
N ILE A 296 -5.17 10.14 10.01
CA ILE A 296 -5.43 11.47 9.45
C ILE A 296 -6.66 12.12 10.09
N PHE A 297 -7.71 11.37 10.43
CA PHE A 297 -8.92 11.94 11.00
C PHE A 297 -8.88 12.15 12.51
N ARG A 298 -7.74 11.85 13.16
CA ARG A 298 -7.53 12.13 14.59
C ARG A 298 -7.42 13.64 14.83
N PRO A 299 -8.02 14.22 15.89
CA PRO A 299 -7.88 15.64 16.16
C PRO A 299 -6.42 16.06 16.37
N GLY A 300 -6.02 17.21 15.81
CA GLY A 300 -4.64 17.72 15.88
C GLY A 300 -3.72 17.33 14.71
N SER A 301 -4.22 16.59 13.72
CA SER A 301 -3.46 16.14 12.54
C SER A 301 -3.57 17.07 11.31
N GLU A 302 -4.17 18.26 11.43
CA GLU A 302 -4.59 19.08 10.28
C GLU A 302 -3.43 19.48 9.35
N GLU A 303 -2.28 19.85 9.90
CA GLU A 303 -1.08 20.13 9.11
C GLU A 303 -0.54 18.90 8.34
N LEU A 304 -0.85 17.70 8.84
CA LEU A 304 -0.42 16.43 8.24
C LEU A 304 -1.25 16.10 7.00
N ALA A 305 -2.47 16.64 6.88
CA ALA A 305 -3.34 16.49 5.72
C ALA A 305 -3.11 17.55 4.63
N SER A 306 -1.97 18.25 4.65
CA SER A 306 -1.63 19.20 3.59
C SER A 306 -1.44 18.47 2.25
N PRO A 307 -1.96 19.02 1.12
CA PRO A 307 -1.87 18.37 -0.19
C PRO A 307 -0.45 18.02 -0.61
N ARG A 308 0.54 18.85 -0.25
CA ARG A 308 1.97 18.60 -0.54
C ARG A 308 2.48 17.35 0.17
N ARG A 309 2.20 17.20 1.48
CA ARG A 309 2.62 16.03 2.27
C ARG A 309 1.89 14.76 1.81
N LEU A 310 0.60 14.84 1.52
CA LEU A 310 -0.18 13.70 0.99
C LEU A 310 0.29 13.28 -0.41
N SER A 311 0.63 14.25 -1.27
CA SER A 311 1.20 13.97 -2.59
C SER A 311 2.56 13.28 -2.50
N LEU A 312 3.43 13.75 -1.60
CA LEU A 312 4.74 13.12 -1.34
C LEU A 312 4.56 11.68 -0.84
N LEU A 313 3.68 11.48 0.15
CA LEU A 313 3.39 10.15 0.68
C LEU A 313 2.87 9.23 -0.42
N LEU A 314 1.88 9.66 -1.20
CA LEU A 314 1.32 8.87 -2.29
C LEU A 314 2.38 8.52 -3.34
N ALA A 315 3.19 9.49 -3.76
CA ALA A 315 4.25 9.28 -4.75
C ALA A 315 5.30 8.28 -4.26
N LEU A 316 5.75 8.41 -3.01
CA LEU A 316 6.70 7.47 -2.40
C LEU A 316 6.10 6.07 -2.25
N MET A 317 4.87 5.96 -1.76
CA MET A 317 4.21 4.67 -1.58
C MET A 317 4.01 3.96 -2.91
N VAL A 318 3.52 4.64 -3.95
CA VAL A 318 3.34 4.07 -5.28
C VAL A 318 4.69 3.68 -5.89
N GLY A 319 5.69 4.56 -5.83
CA GLY A 319 7.03 4.28 -6.35
C GLY A 319 7.67 3.04 -5.72
N PHE A 320 7.62 2.92 -4.39
CA PHE A 320 8.15 1.75 -3.69
C PHE A 320 7.28 0.51 -3.83
N LEU A 321 5.96 0.65 -4.03
CA LEU A 321 5.08 -0.48 -4.31
C LEU A 321 5.40 -1.10 -5.68
N LEU A 322 5.62 -0.25 -6.70
CA LEU A 322 6.09 -0.69 -8.03
C LEU A 322 7.45 -1.38 -7.93
N LEU A 323 8.37 -0.82 -7.12
CA LEU A 323 9.68 -1.42 -6.89
C LEU A 323 9.57 -2.78 -6.16
N ALA A 324 8.70 -2.91 -5.16
CA ALA A 324 8.44 -4.16 -4.47
C ALA A 324 7.88 -5.22 -5.43
N LYS A 325 6.94 -4.83 -6.31
CA LYS A 325 6.38 -5.71 -7.33
C LYS A 325 7.45 -6.25 -8.29
N LEU A 326 8.49 -5.47 -8.58
CA LEU A 326 9.59 -5.86 -9.45
C LEU A 326 10.66 -6.72 -8.76
N MET A 327 10.99 -6.41 -7.50
CA MET A 327 12.15 -7.00 -6.81
C MET A 327 11.82 -8.23 -5.97
N VAL A 328 10.58 -8.40 -5.52
CA VAL A 328 10.21 -9.39 -4.49
C VAL A 328 9.78 -10.74 -5.07
N PRO A 329 8.83 -10.82 -6.03
CA PRO A 329 8.34 -12.10 -6.51
C PRO A 329 9.44 -12.96 -7.16
N ASP A 330 9.37 -14.27 -6.95
CA ASP A 330 10.19 -15.30 -7.63
C ASP A 330 11.71 -15.10 -7.55
N SER A 331 12.20 -14.35 -6.56
CA SER A 331 13.62 -14.07 -6.38
C SER A 331 14.13 -14.57 -5.04
N THR A 332 15.26 -15.27 -5.05
CA THR A 332 15.90 -15.74 -3.81
C THR A 332 16.71 -14.64 -3.14
N VAL A 333 17.46 -13.86 -3.92
CA VAL A 333 18.38 -12.83 -3.41
C VAL A 333 17.86 -11.40 -3.63
N LEU A 334 17.24 -11.11 -4.77
CA LEU A 334 16.84 -9.73 -5.15
C LEU A 334 15.87 -9.10 -4.14
N GLN A 335 14.96 -9.90 -3.56
CA GLN A 335 14.04 -9.46 -2.52
C GLN A 335 14.72 -8.86 -1.27
N TYR A 336 15.95 -9.28 -0.94
CA TYR A 336 16.73 -8.74 0.19
C TYR A 336 17.41 -7.40 -0.13
N PHE A 337 17.49 -7.01 -1.40
CA PHE A 337 17.94 -5.67 -1.81
C PHE A 337 16.82 -4.64 -1.80
N PHE A 338 15.56 -5.04 -1.55
CA PHE A 338 14.44 -4.09 -1.50
C PHE A 338 14.68 -3.04 -0.40
N PRO A 339 14.84 -1.75 -0.75
CA PRO A 339 15.35 -0.76 0.18
C PRO A 339 14.24 -0.13 1.03
N LEU A 340 13.44 -0.95 1.74
CA LEU A 340 12.35 -0.44 2.59
C LEU A 340 12.87 0.54 3.66
N GLY A 341 14.09 0.32 4.17
CA GLY A 341 14.78 1.25 5.06
C GLY A 341 14.95 2.63 4.47
N ALA A 342 15.17 2.75 3.15
CA ALA A 342 15.27 4.06 2.51
C ALA A 342 13.97 4.85 2.63
N LEU A 343 12.85 4.18 2.33
CA LEU A 343 11.52 4.76 2.37
C LEU A 343 11.16 5.20 3.78
N THR A 344 11.32 4.33 4.77
CA THR A 344 10.93 4.64 6.15
C THR A 344 11.80 5.72 6.77
N MET A 345 13.09 5.77 6.43
CA MET A 345 13.98 6.87 6.80
C MET A 345 13.53 8.20 6.15
N LEU A 346 13.14 8.19 4.87
CA LEU A 346 12.63 9.39 4.19
C LEU A 346 11.35 9.89 4.84
N ILE A 347 10.41 8.99 5.12
CA ILE A 347 9.14 9.33 5.77
C ILE A 347 9.38 9.83 7.19
N ALA A 348 10.26 9.20 7.96
CA ALA A 348 10.60 9.64 9.31
C ALA A 348 11.19 11.06 9.32
N ALA A 349 12.12 11.34 8.38
CA ALA A 349 12.81 12.61 8.32
C ALA A 349 11.96 13.75 7.72
N LEU A 350 11.03 13.47 6.79
CA LEU A 350 10.23 14.49 6.10
C LEU A 350 8.79 14.65 6.65
N LEU A 351 8.18 13.57 7.13
CA LEU A 351 6.77 13.53 7.58
C LEU A 351 6.63 13.20 9.07
N GLY A 352 7.64 12.56 9.66
CA GLY A 352 7.70 12.22 11.10
C GLY A 352 7.54 10.73 11.40
N LEU A 353 7.87 10.34 12.63
CA LEU A 353 7.89 8.94 13.09
C LEU A 353 6.54 8.20 12.96
N PRO A 354 5.37 8.79 13.25
CA PRO A 354 4.10 8.05 13.15
C PRO A 354 3.80 7.55 11.74
N TRP A 355 4.07 8.38 10.73
CA TRP A 355 3.89 8.00 9.32
C TRP A 355 4.81 6.87 8.90
N MET A 356 6.05 6.89 9.40
CA MET A 356 7.00 5.83 9.15
C MET A 356 6.47 4.48 9.64
N LEU A 357 5.89 4.42 10.85
CA LEU A 357 5.33 3.17 11.38
C LEU A 357 4.19 2.64 10.52
N LEU A 358 3.29 3.51 10.07
CA LEU A 358 2.18 3.12 9.18
C LEU A 358 2.70 2.58 7.84
N VAL A 359 3.71 3.25 7.27
CA VAL A 359 4.36 2.81 6.02
C VAL A 359 5.08 1.48 6.21
N THR A 360 5.75 1.26 7.35
CA THR A 360 6.38 -0.02 7.69
C THR A 360 5.36 -1.16 7.76
N ILE A 361 4.22 -0.94 8.45
CA ILE A 361 3.16 -1.95 8.56
C ILE A 361 2.58 -2.25 7.17
N TYR A 362 2.29 -1.20 6.39
CA TYR A 362 1.80 -1.34 5.02
C TYR A 362 2.73 -2.20 4.17
N PHE A 363 4.03 -1.85 4.13
CA PHE A 363 4.98 -2.61 3.33
C PHE A 363 5.25 -4.00 3.91
N GLY A 364 5.17 -4.21 5.22
CA GLY A 364 5.21 -5.55 5.81
C GLY A 364 4.13 -6.47 5.23
N VAL A 365 2.89 -5.98 5.16
CA VAL A 365 1.77 -6.72 4.55
C VAL A 365 1.97 -6.93 3.05
N VAL A 366 2.41 -5.91 2.31
CA VAL A 366 2.70 -6.01 0.87
C VAL A 366 3.80 -7.02 0.58
N MET A 367 4.91 -7.00 1.34
CA MET A 367 6.01 -7.95 1.18
C MET A 367 5.51 -9.37 1.45
N GLY A 368 4.66 -9.57 2.46
CA GLY A 368 4.05 -10.86 2.74
C GLY A 368 3.12 -11.38 1.63
N ALA A 369 2.43 -10.47 0.93
CA ALA A 369 1.58 -10.83 -0.21
C ALA A 369 2.37 -11.13 -1.50
N LEU A 370 3.61 -10.65 -1.61
CA LEU A 370 4.44 -10.80 -2.81
C LEU A 370 5.53 -11.89 -2.69
N ALA A 371 6.02 -12.16 -1.48
CA ALA A 371 7.14 -13.08 -1.27
C ALA A 371 6.70 -14.55 -1.21
N SER A 372 7.49 -15.43 -1.83
CA SER A 372 7.25 -16.88 -1.79
C SER A 372 7.56 -17.50 -0.41
N ASN A 373 8.51 -16.92 0.33
CA ASN A 373 8.79 -17.24 1.73
C ASN A 373 8.56 -15.99 2.61
N PRO A 374 7.31 -15.73 3.04
CA PRO A 374 6.92 -14.43 3.56
C PRO A 374 7.54 -14.10 4.92
N LEU A 375 7.70 -15.06 5.82
CA LEU A 375 8.10 -14.76 7.20
C LEU A 375 9.50 -14.13 7.31
N PRO A 376 10.58 -14.72 6.76
CA PRO A 376 11.92 -14.11 6.83
C PRO A 376 11.98 -12.75 6.13
N VAL A 377 11.31 -12.62 4.99
CA VAL A 377 11.33 -11.40 4.15
C VAL A 377 10.60 -10.25 4.84
N ILE A 378 9.43 -10.50 5.44
CA ILE A 378 8.69 -9.50 6.21
C ILE A 378 9.52 -9.05 7.42
N THR A 379 10.06 -9.99 8.20
CA THR A 379 10.85 -9.66 9.38
C THR A 379 12.10 -8.86 9.00
N TYR A 380 12.83 -9.29 7.98
CA TYR A 380 14.00 -8.60 7.46
C TYR A 380 13.68 -7.16 7.04
N ALA A 381 12.65 -6.99 6.19
CA ALA A 381 12.28 -5.67 5.69
C ALA A 381 11.80 -4.75 6.81
N MET A 382 10.92 -5.22 7.70
CA MET A 382 10.36 -4.40 8.79
C MET A 382 11.40 -4.03 9.84
N VAL A 383 12.26 -4.97 10.27
CA VAL A 383 13.30 -4.68 11.27
C VAL A 383 14.29 -3.66 10.74
N GLY A 384 14.82 -3.85 9.53
CA GLY A 384 15.68 -2.86 8.89
C GLY A 384 15.00 -1.50 8.78
N ALA A 385 13.73 -1.48 8.38
CA ALA A 385 12.97 -0.25 8.21
C ALA A 385 12.74 0.54 9.51
N VAL A 386 12.42 -0.14 10.61
CA VAL A 386 12.25 0.51 11.93
C VAL A 386 13.60 0.98 12.48
N VAL A 387 14.63 0.14 12.44
CA VAL A 387 15.97 0.48 12.95
C VAL A 387 16.53 1.70 12.23
N GLY A 388 16.50 1.71 10.90
CA GLY A 388 16.98 2.84 10.10
C GLY A 388 16.25 4.14 10.44
N ALA A 389 14.92 4.08 10.52
CA ALA A 389 14.09 5.24 10.79
C ALA A 389 14.29 5.81 12.20
N LEU A 390 14.46 4.96 13.22
CA LEU A 390 14.73 5.42 14.59
C LEU A 390 16.14 6.03 14.72
N VAL A 391 17.13 5.47 14.02
CA VAL A 391 18.51 5.97 14.06
C VAL A 391 18.68 7.29 13.29
N VAL A 392 17.98 7.47 12.15
CA VAL A 392 18.07 8.73 11.38
C VAL A 392 17.34 9.88 12.06
N GLY A 393 16.24 9.60 12.78
CA GLY A 393 15.41 10.61 13.44
C GLY A 393 14.92 11.68 12.45
N ARG A 394 15.18 12.96 12.75
CA ARG A 394 14.84 14.10 11.90
C ARG A 394 15.85 14.40 10.78
N GLY A 395 16.93 13.61 10.66
CA GLY A 395 17.93 13.81 9.60
C GLY A 395 18.71 15.13 9.72
N GLU A 396 19.00 15.59 10.93
CA GLU A 396 19.64 16.90 11.18
C GLU A 396 21.10 16.99 10.69
N ARG A 397 21.76 15.85 10.48
CA ARG A 397 23.15 15.76 10.01
C ARG A 397 23.28 14.65 8.98
N THR A 398 24.15 14.87 7.99
CA THR A 398 24.46 13.85 6.96
C THR A 398 25.00 12.56 7.57
N SER A 399 25.75 12.64 8.68
CA SER A 399 26.24 11.46 9.41
C SER A 399 25.14 10.62 10.05
N ALA A 400 23.94 11.17 10.29
CA ALA A 400 22.80 10.40 10.79
C ALA A 400 22.34 9.34 9.77
N PHE A 401 22.35 9.68 8.48
CA PHE A 401 21.99 8.77 7.39
C PHE A 401 22.99 7.62 7.27
N VAL A 402 24.30 7.91 7.38
CA VAL A 402 25.35 6.89 7.35
C VAL A 402 25.22 5.92 8.54
N ARG A 403 25.04 6.45 9.76
CA ARG A 403 24.83 5.62 10.96
C ARG A 403 23.58 4.76 10.84
N ALA A 404 22.49 5.30 10.29
CA ALA A 404 21.27 4.54 10.04
C ALA A 404 21.50 3.41 9.02
N GLY A 405 22.26 3.66 7.94
CA GLY A 405 22.64 2.61 6.98
C GLY A 405 23.45 1.48 7.59
N VAL A 406 24.44 1.81 8.43
CA VAL A 406 25.22 0.80 9.17
C VAL A 406 24.33 0.02 10.14
N ALA A 407 23.43 0.70 10.86
CA ALA A 407 22.50 0.04 11.78
C ALA A 407 21.53 -0.91 11.04
N ILE A 408 21.04 -0.50 9.85
CA ILE A 408 20.25 -1.37 8.97
C ILE A 408 21.06 -2.60 8.57
N ALA A 409 22.30 -2.42 8.08
CA ALA A 409 23.15 -3.53 7.66
C ALA A 409 23.34 -4.56 8.79
N LEU A 410 23.67 -4.09 10.01
CA LEU A 410 23.82 -4.96 11.17
C LEU A 410 22.52 -5.69 11.54
N ALA A 411 21.40 -4.97 11.60
CA ALA A 411 20.11 -5.56 11.93
C ALA A 411 19.68 -6.60 10.89
N ASN A 412 19.86 -6.29 9.60
CA ASN A 412 19.55 -7.18 8.49
C ASN A 412 20.42 -8.44 8.50
N VAL A 413 21.72 -8.32 8.78
CA VAL A 413 22.63 -9.48 8.94
C VAL A 413 22.18 -10.37 10.08
N LEU A 414 21.79 -9.80 11.23
CA LEU A 414 21.28 -10.57 12.37
C LEU A 414 19.98 -11.30 12.04
N VAL A 415 19.06 -10.67 11.32
CA VAL A 415 17.80 -11.31 10.89
C VAL A 415 18.09 -12.45 9.91
N VAL A 416 18.92 -12.22 8.89
CA VAL A 416 19.32 -13.29 7.94
C VAL A 416 19.95 -14.45 8.70
N ALA A 417 20.91 -14.20 9.59
CA ALA A 417 21.54 -15.24 10.39
C ALA A 417 20.52 -16.03 11.24
N ALA A 418 19.56 -15.34 11.87
CA ALA A 418 18.54 -15.96 12.71
C ALA A 418 17.61 -16.91 11.96
N PHE A 419 17.28 -16.60 10.70
CA PHE A 419 16.43 -17.46 9.87
C PHE A 419 17.20 -18.54 9.11
N GLU A 420 18.46 -18.31 8.74
CA GLU A 420 19.25 -19.28 7.97
C GLU A 420 19.94 -20.34 8.86
N MET A 421 20.42 -19.97 10.06
CA MET A 421 21.12 -20.90 10.97
C MET A 421 20.32 -22.18 11.30
N PRO A 422 19.01 -22.15 11.58
CA PRO A 422 18.27 -23.34 11.99
C PRO A 422 18.06 -24.38 10.89
N PHE A 423 17.98 -23.96 9.63
CA PHE A 423 17.65 -24.84 8.50
C PHE A 423 18.87 -25.23 7.68
N ASN A 424 19.89 -24.35 7.59
CA ASN A 424 21.15 -24.54 6.86
C ASN A 424 20.99 -25.25 5.49
N THR A 425 20.03 -24.77 4.69
CA THR A 425 19.69 -25.38 3.39
C THR A 425 20.51 -24.81 2.24
N LEU A 426 21.17 -23.67 2.46
CA LEU A 426 21.99 -22.99 1.46
C LEU A 426 23.45 -23.45 1.51
N ASP A 427 24.10 -23.41 0.34
CA ASP A 427 25.55 -23.61 0.23
C ASP A 427 26.31 -22.35 0.69
N LEU A 428 27.64 -22.44 0.75
CA LEU A 428 28.49 -21.32 1.15
C LEU A 428 28.27 -20.08 0.26
N THR A 429 28.01 -20.30 -1.04
CA THR A 429 27.74 -19.22 -2.00
C THR A 429 26.44 -18.49 -1.66
N GLY A 430 25.35 -19.23 -1.37
CA GLY A 430 24.06 -18.66 -0.99
C GLY A 430 24.14 -17.83 0.29
N HIS A 431 24.86 -18.32 1.31
CA HIS A 431 25.11 -17.55 2.53
C HIS A 431 25.83 -16.24 2.24
N VAL A 432 26.94 -16.30 1.49
CA VAL A 432 27.71 -15.10 1.12
C VAL A 432 26.84 -14.10 0.35
N GLN A 433 25.98 -14.56 -0.56
CA GLN A 433 25.08 -13.70 -1.32
C GLN A 433 24.06 -12.99 -0.41
N LEU A 434 23.41 -13.70 0.52
CA LEU A 434 22.42 -13.11 1.42
C LEU A 434 23.04 -12.14 2.43
N PHE A 435 24.18 -12.48 3.03
CA PHE A 435 24.89 -11.57 3.93
C PHE A 435 25.40 -10.33 3.19
N SER A 436 25.89 -10.49 1.96
CA SER A 436 26.29 -9.36 1.11
C SER A 436 25.09 -8.48 0.75
N ALA A 437 23.95 -9.08 0.40
CA ALA A 437 22.72 -8.35 0.14
C ALA A 437 22.28 -7.54 1.37
N ALA A 438 22.38 -8.11 2.58
CA ALA A 438 22.09 -7.41 3.83
C ALA A 438 22.96 -6.16 4.05
N VAL A 439 24.27 -6.27 3.83
CA VAL A 439 25.20 -5.14 3.98
C VAL A 439 24.97 -4.08 2.90
N VAL A 440 24.85 -4.50 1.63
CA VAL A 440 24.63 -3.58 0.52
C VAL A 440 23.29 -2.86 0.65
N ASN A 441 22.24 -3.54 1.12
CA ASN A 441 20.93 -2.92 1.35
C ASN A 441 21.01 -1.79 2.38
N GLY A 442 21.82 -1.92 3.44
CA GLY A 442 22.05 -0.82 4.39
C GLY A 442 22.72 0.41 3.76
N ALA A 443 23.73 0.20 2.91
CA ALA A 443 24.40 1.26 2.17
C ALA A 443 23.48 1.91 1.12
N LEU A 444 22.71 1.09 0.40
CA LEU A 444 21.70 1.52 -0.57
C LEU A 444 20.63 2.35 0.13
N ALA A 445 20.14 1.90 1.29
CA ALA A 445 19.15 2.61 2.08
C ALA A 445 19.62 4.02 2.46
N ALA A 446 20.81 4.14 3.06
CA ALA A 446 21.38 5.43 3.43
C ALA A 446 21.57 6.38 2.22
N SER A 447 22.06 5.84 1.10
CA SER A 447 22.32 6.62 -0.12
C SER A 447 21.03 7.11 -0.76
N LEU A 448 20.04 6.22 -0.95
CA LEU A 448 18.74 6.56 -1.50
C LEU A 448 17.98 7.53 -0.60
N THR A 449 18.04 7.37 0.73
CA THR A 449 17.44 8.35 1.64
C THR A 449 18.12 9.70 1.50
N LEU A 450 19.45 9.77 1.48
CA LEU A 450 20.13 11.07 1.41
C LEU A 450 19.79 11.80 0.11
N ILE A 451 19.87 11.11 -1.03
CA ILE A 451 19.49 11.66 -2.34
C ILE A 451 18.01 12.08 -2.35
N GLY A 452 17.13 11.19 -1.91
CA GLY A 452 15.69 11.46 -1.83
C GLY A 452 15.36 12.61 -0.90
N PHE A 453 16.08 12.77 0.22
CA PHE A 453 15.82 13.81 1.20
C PHE A 453 16.07 15.21 0.61
N TYR A 454 17.16 15.39 -0.13
CA TYR A 454 17.42 16.62 -0.87
C TYR A 454 16.45 16.82 -2.03
N PHE A 455 16.20 15.77 -2.82
CA PHE A 455 15.34 15.85 -4.01
C PHE A 455 13.87 16.16 -3.66
N PHE A 456 13.26 15.36 -2.78
CA PHE A 456 11.88 15.53 -2.38
C PHE A 456 11.69 16.74 -1.47
N GLY A 457 12.67 17.08 -0.63
CA GLY A 457 12.65 18.32 0.15
C GLY A 457 12.53 19.56 -0.75
N ALA A 458 13.26 19.58 -1.88
CA ALA A 458 13.21 20.67 -2.84
C ALA A 458 11.89 20.71 -3.65
N ILE A 459 11.44 19.57 -4.19
CA ILE A 459 10.24 19.50 -5.04
C ILE A 459 8.97 19.80 -4.26
N PHE A 460 8.87 19.31 -3.03
CA PHE A 460 7.69 19.49 -2.18
C PHE A 460 7.78 20.72 -1.27
N ASP A 461 8.82 21.55 -1.42
CA ASP A 461 9.04 22.81 -0.68
C ASP A 461 8.98 22.62 0.85
N ILE A 462 9.72 21.62 1.33
CA ILE A 462 9.81 21.27 2.76
C ILE A 462 11.05 21.96 3.35
N ALA A 463 10.85 22.77 4.39
CA ALA A 463 11.93 23.40 5.14
C ALA A 463 12.62 22.38 6.07
N THR A 464 13.43 21.50 5.48
CA THR A 464 14.13 20.44 6.23
C THR A 464 15.20 21.03 7.15
N PRO A 465 15.59 20.33 8.25
CA PRO A 465 16.65 20.81 9.14
C PRO A 465 17.97 21.11 8.43
N LEU A 466 18.40 20.27 7.47
CA LEU A 466 19.60 20.55 6.68
C LEU A 466 19.46 21.84 5.85
N ARG A 467 18.30 22.06 5.23
CA ARG A 467 18.05 23.27 4.46
C ARG A 467 18.00 24.51 5.36
N LEU A 468 17.37 24.42 6.52
CA LEU A 468 17.39 25.49 7.53
C LEU A 468 18.82 25.79 8.01
N MET A 469 19.65 24.77 8.17
CA MET A 469 21.06 24.92 8.54
C MET A 469 21.92 25.54 7.43
N GLU A 470 21.58 25.34 6.15
CA GLU A 470 22.19 26.08 5.05
C GLU A 470 21.78 27.56 5.08
N LEU A 471 20.49 27.82 5.29
CA LEU A 471 19.92 29.17 5.34
C LEU A 471 20.35 29.95 6.60
N SER A 472 20.76 29.27 7.67
CA SER A 472 21.21 29.92 8.90
C SER A 472 22.66 30.43 8.81
N ARG A 473 23.41 30.07 7.76
CA ARG A 473 24.81 30.46 7.64
C ARG A 473 24.92 31.89 7.08
N PRO A 474 25.73 32.76 7.71
CA PRO A 474 25.92 34.14 7.22
C PRO A 474 26.52 34.25 5.82
N ASN A 475 27.10 33.17 5.28
CA ASN A 475 27.62 33.12 3.92
C ASN A 475 26.53 32.89 2.85
N HIS A 476 25.28 32.61 3.24
CA HIS A 476 24.17 32.58 2.30
C HIS A 476 24.08 33.94 1.59
N PRO A 477 23.99 33.99 0.24
CA PRO A 477 24.12 35.26 -0.50
C PRO A 477 23.19 36.38 -0.03
N LEU A 478 21.94 36.06 0.31
CA LEU A 478 20.97 37.04 0.79
C LEU A 478 21.29 37.55 2.22
N LEU A 479 21.76 36.68 3.13
CA LEU A 479 22.17 37.13 4.46
C LEU A 479 23.47 37.94 4.40
N ARG A 480 24.39 37.56 3.52
CA ARG A 480 25.58 38.37 3.24
C ARG A 480 25.23 39.76 2.71
N ASP A 481 24.25 39.85 1.82
CA ASP A 481 23.71 41.13 1.35
C ASP A 481 23.09 41.94 2.51
N LEU A 482 22.36 41.29 3.41
CA LEU A 482 21.80 41.94 4.60
C LEU A 482 22.89 42.50 5.51
N VAL A 483 23.91 41.70 5.83
CA VAL A 483 25.06 42.11 6.66
C VAL A 483 25.80 43.30 6.06
N THR A 484 25.99 43.32 4.74
CA THR A 484 26.81 44.34 4.07
C THR A 484 26.05 45.61 3.73
N LYS A 485 24.77 45.51 3.36
CA LYS A 485 23.96 46.66 2.90
C LYS A 485 23.08 47.26 4.00
N ALA A 486 22.69 46.47 5.00
CA ALA A 486 21.82 46.89 6.10
C ALA A 486 22.27 46.27 7.45
N PRO A 487 23.48 46.60 7.94
CA PRO A 487 24.08 45.96 9.11
C PRO A 487 23.26 46.14 10.40
N GLY A 488 22.58 47.28 10.56
CA GLY A 488 21.70 47.52 11.71
C GLY A 488 20.49 46.61 11.71
N THR A 489 19.85 46.42 10.56
CA THR A 489 18.76 45.44 10.38
C THR A 489 19.24 44.01 10.61
N TYR A 490 20.46 43.67 10.20
CA TYR A 490 21.04 42.35 10.51
C TYR A 490 21.17 42.14 12.03
N HIS A 491 21.72 43.11 12.76
CA HIS A 491 21.82 43.03 14.23
C HIS A 491 20.46 42.94 14.91
N HIS A 492 19.48 43.73 14.46
CA HIS A 492 18.09 43.64 14.89
C HIS A 492 17.53 42.23 14.70
N SER A 493 17.68 41.66 13.51
CA SER A 493 17.17 40.33 13.16
C SER A 493 17.77 39.22 14.03
N LEU A 494 19.05 39.33 14.43
CA LEU A 494 19.68 38.38 15.36
C LEU A 494 19.10 38.46 16.78
N LEU A 495 18.79 39.66 17.27
CA LEU A 495 18.18 39.85 18.59
C LEU A 495 16.75 39.28 18.61
N VAL A 496 15.95 39.66 17.60
CA VAL A 496 14.58 39.17 17.43
C VAL A 496 14.57 37.65 17.26
N SER A 497 15.50 37.08 16.49
CA SER A 497 15.57 35.63 16.31
C SER A 497 15.81 34.87 17.61
N ASN A 498 16.68 35.39 18.49
CA ASN A 498 16.97 34.76 19.77
C ASN A 498 15.77 34.82 20.71
N LEU A 499 15.04 35.94 20.71
CA LEU A 499 13.80 36.10 21.47
C LEU A 499 12.73 35.11 21.01
N ALA A 500 12.48 35.07 19.70
CA ALA A 500 11.45 34.25 19.09
C ALA A 500 11.78 32.74 19.22
N GLU A 501 13.04 32.34 19.08
CA GLU A 501 13.49 30.95 19.29
C GLU A 501 13.21 30.47 20.71
N GLN A 502 13.60 31.25 21.73
CA GLN A 502 13.37 30.89 23.14
C GLN A 502 11.88 30.78 23.46
N ALA A 503 11.05 31.65 22.87
CA ALA A 503 9.61 31.61 23.03
C ALA A 503 9.00 30.38 22.32
N ALA A 504 9.51 30.02 21.13
CA ALA A 504 9.08 28.85 20.39
C ALA A 504 9.37 27.55 21.16
N GLU A 505 10.56 27.44 21.74
CA GLU A 505 10.94 26.33 22.61
C GLU A 505 10.01 26.20 23.82
N ALA A 506 9.67 27.31 24.47
CA ALA A 506 8.82 27.32 25.67
C ALA A 506 7.38 26.85 25.42
N ILE A 507 6.84 27.06 24.20
CA ILE A 507 5.45 26.71 23.86
C ILE A 507 5.33 25.46 22.95
N GLY A 508 6.44 24.79 22.68
CA GLY A 508 6.49 23.60 21.82
C GLY A 508 6.24 23.88 20.32
N ALA A 509 6.52 25.10 19.84
CA ALA A 509 6.60 25.41 18.42
C ALA A 509 7.95 24.95 17.83
N ASP A 510 8.22 25.14 16.54
CA ASP A 510 9.53 24.81 15.95
C ASP A 510 10.57 25.93 16.22
N PRO A 511 11.50 25.75 17.17
CA PRO A 511 12.46 26.80 17.53
C PRO A 511 13.46 27.07 16.40
N PHE A 512 13.88 26.04 15.68
CA PHE A 512 14.91 26.20 14.66
C PHE A 512 14.36 26.89 13.41
N LEU A 513 13.14 26.51 12.99
CA LEU A 513 12.43 27.24 11.94
C LEU A 513 12.20 28.70 12.34
N THR A 514 11.78 28.95 13.58
CA THR A 514 11.53 30.32 14.08
C THR A 514 12.81 31.16 14.03
N ARG A 515 13.93 30.63 14.53
CA ARG A 515 15.23 31.31 14.47
C ARG A 515 15.63 31.66 13.04
N VAL A 516 15.60 30.68 12.15
CA VAL A 516 16.06 30.87 10.77
C VAL A 516 15.10 31.79 10.01
N GLY A 517 13.80 31.64 10.18
CA GLY A 517 12.78 32.53 9.60
C GLY A 517 12.98 33.99 10.02
N ALA A 518 13.27 34.22 11.31
CA ALA A 518 13.57 35.54 11.84
C ALA A 518 14.81 36.20 11.22
N TYR A 519 15.82 35.45 10.76
CA TYR A 519 16.95 36.06 10.04
C TYR A 519 16.56 36.75 8.74
N TYR A 520 15.46 36.31 8.13
CA TYR A 520 15.05 36.78 6.80
C TYR A 520 13.90 37.78 6.84
N HIS A 521 13.20 37.96 7.97
CA HIS A 521 11.93 38.72 8.01
C HIS A 521 12.03 40.12 7.40
N ASP A 522 13.16 40.78 7.63
CA ASP A 522 13.41 42.17 7.26
C ASP A 522 14.31 42.35 6.02
N VAL A 523 14.58 41.29 5.25
CA VAL A 523 15.51 41.37 4.09
C VAL A 523 15.09 42.35 3.00
N GLY A 524 13.83 42.74 2.95
CA GLY A 524 13.37 43.78 2.03
C GLY A 524 13.97 45.16 2.32
N LYS A 525 14.41 45.43 3.56
CA LYS A 525 15.07 46.69 3.94
C LYS A 525 16.38 46.91 3.19
N ILE A 526 17.00 45.85 2.64
CA ILE A 526 18.20 45.91 1.78
C ILE A 526 18.02 46.84 0.58
N VAL A 527 16.80 46.98 0.04
CA VAL A 527 16.54 47.79 -1.15
C VAL A 527 16.71 49.28 -0.85
N ARG A 528 16.34 49.73 0.36
CA ARG A 528 16.37 51.14 0.77
C ARG A 528 16.82 51.29 2.24
N PRO A 529 18.05 50.88 2.60
CA PRO A 529 18.46 50.70 4.00
C PRO A 529 18.37 52.00 4.82
N HIS A 530 18.78 53.12 4.23
CA HIS A 530 18.83 54.43 4.90
C HIS A 530 17.46 54.96 5.37
N PHE A 531 16.34 54.42 4.89
CA PHE A 531 15.01 54.81 5.38
C PHE A 531 14.64 54.13 6.71
N PHE A 532 15.33 53.06 7.10
CA PHE A 532 15.05 52.33 8.34
C PHE A 532 15.97 52.80 9.47
N VAL A 533 15.39 53.14 10.63
CA VAL A 533 16.05 53.84 11.73
C VAL A 533 17.32 53.15 12.21
N GLU A 534 17.35 51.83 12.19
CA GLU A 534 18.47 51.01 12.61
C GLU A 534 19.70 51.09 11.69
N ASN A 535 19.56 51.56 10.44
CA ASN A 535 20.66 51.73 9.48
C ASN A 535 20.98 53.19 9.16
N ARG A 536 20.34 54.16 9.82
CA ARG A 536 20.57 55.57 9.56
C ARG A 536 21.94 56.00 10.07
N ALA A 537 22.61 56.87 9.31
CA ALA A 537 23.76 57.62 9.80
C ALA A 537 23.28 58.68 10.82
N GLU A 538 24.07 58.93 11.86
CA GLU A 538 23.72 59.91 12.89
C GLU A 538 23.41 61.28 12.29
N GLY A 539 22.27 61.86 12.66
CA GLY A 539 21.86 63.22 12.26
C GLY A 539 21.17 63.35 10.90
N VAL A 540 20.98 62.27 10.13
CA VAL A 540 20.29 62.30 8.82
C VAL A 540 18.99 61.50 8.88
N ASP A 541 17.84 62.17 8.73
CA ASP A 541 16.54 61.51 8.58
C ASP A 541 15.96 61.75 7.17
N PRO A 542 16.01 60.77 6.26
CA PRO A 542 15.45 60.88 4.91
C PRO A 542 13.93 61.12 4.90
N HIS A 543 13.21 60.74 5.96
CA HIS A 543 11.76 60.96 6.04
C HIS A 543 11.39 62.41 6.30
N SER A 544 12.31 63.23 6.80
CA SER A 544 12.07 64.67 7.03
C SER A 544 11.79 65.45 5.73
N GLN A 545 12.16 64.91 4.58
CA GLN A 545 11.97 65.51 3.25
C GLN A 545 10.78 64.92 2.48
N LEU A 546 10.04 64.00 3.09
CA LEU A 546 8.92 63.30 2.46
C LEU A 546 7.62 63.61 3.19
N ASP A 547 6.51 63.56 2.46
CA ASP A 547 5.20 63.56 3.10
C ASP A 547 4.97 62.24 3.88
N PRO A 548 4.09 62.23 4.88
CA PRO A 548 3.86 61.04 5.70
C PRO A 548 3.37 59.83 4.91
N TRP A 549 2.58 60.03 3.84
CA TRP A 549 2.09 58.93 3.01
C TRP A 549 3.24 58.27 2.25
N SER A 550 4.09 59.05 1.58
CA SER A 550 5.28 58.54 0.89
C SER A 550 6.23 57.80 1.85
N SER A 551 6.41 58.34 3.05
CA SER A 551 7.18 57.69 4.11
C SER A 551 6.59 56.34 4.52
N ALA A 552 5.28 56.28 4.74
CA ALA A 552 4.59 55.05 5.09
C ALA A 552 4.70 54.00 3.96
N GLN A 553 4.55 54.41 2.70
CA GLN A 553 4.67 53.49 1.56
C GLN A 553 6.08 52.88 1.44
N ILE A 554 7.14 53.67 1.69
CA ILE A 554 8.51 53.15 1.71
C ILE A 554 8.67 52.07 2.79
N ILE A 555 8.14 52.34 3.99
CA ILE A 555 8.18 51.37 5.09
C ILE A 555 7.37 50.11 4.73
N ILE A 556 6.12 50.25 4.25
CA ILE A 556 5.25 49.11 3.91
C ILE A 556 5.86 48.24 2.80
N THR A 557 6.52 48.86 1.82
CA THR A 557 7.08 48.18 0.64
C THR A 557 8.18 47.17 0.99
N HIS A 558 8.81 47.24 2.17
CA HIS A 558 9.83 46.25 2.56
C HIS A 558 9.29 44.80 2.55
N ILE A 559 8.00 44.59 2.81
CA ILE A 559 7.40 43.25 2.73
C ILE A 559 7.43 42.74 1.28
N LYS A 560 7.01 43.59 0.33
CA LYS A 560 6.99 43.25 -1.10
C LYS A 560 8.40 43.00 -1.62
N ASP A 561 9.32 43.93 -1.32
CA ASP A 561 10.73 43.83 -1.70
C ASP A 561 11.38 42.57 -1.10
N GLY A 562 11.08 42.26 0.16
CA GLY A 562 11.53 41.04 0.83
C GLY A 562 11.02 39.78 0.16
N MET A 563 9.74 39.76 -0.25
CA MET A 563 9.16 38.63 -0.98
C MET A 563 9.74 38.45 -2.38
N GLU A 564 10.07 39.52 -3.08
CA GLU A 564 10.77 39.46 -4.37
C GLU A 564 12.19 38.90 -4.21
N LEU A 565 12.94 39.37 -3.22
CA LEU A 565 14.26 38.82 -2.87
C LEU A 565 14.16 37.34 -2.48
N ALA A 566 13.17 36.98 -1.66
CA ALA A 566 12.98 35.60 -1.22
C ALA A 566 12.69 34.65 -2.39
N ARG A 567 11.88 35.08 -3.38
CA ARG A 567 11.66 34.32 -4.62
C ARG A 567 12.93 34.23 -5.46
N LYS A 568 13.66 35.33 -5.62
CA LYS A 568 14.93 35.38 -6.36
C LYS A 568 15.96 34.40 -5.81
N TYR A 569 16.08 34.31 -4.49
CA TYR A 569 17.01 33.41 -3.80
C TYR A 569 16.40 32.03 -3.47
N LYS A 570 15.20 31.71 -3.99
CA LYS A 570 14.52 30.43 -3.82
C LYS A 570 14.39 29.99 -2.36
N LEU A 571 14.00 30.93 -1.49
CA LEU A 571 13.70 30.62 -0.09
C LEU A 571 12.45 29.73 0.01
N PRO A 572 12.43 28.73 0.92
CA PRO A 572 11.27 27.87 1.13
C PRO A 572 10.01 28.66 1.50
N HIS A 573 8.82 28.14 1.20
CA HIS A 573 7.56 28.81 1.58
C HIS A 573 7.50 29.18 3.05
N ARG A 574 7.84 28.23 3.92
CA ARG A 574 7.82 28.45 5.37
C ARG A 574 8.72 29.61 5.82
N ILE A 575 9.80 29.95 5.09
CA ILE A 575 10.64 31.13 5.39
C ILE A 575 10.04 32.40 4.81
N ARG A 576 9.41 32.31 3.62
CA ARG A 576 8.68 33.42 3.00
C ARG A 576 7.52 33.89 3.88
N ASP A 577 6.88 32.99 4.61
CA ASP A 577 5.80 33.32 5.55
C ASP A 577 6.26 34.27 6.66
N PHE A 578 7.49 34.11 7.19
CA PHE A 578 8.06 35.06 8.16
C PHE A 578 8.25 36.46 7.56
N ILE A 579 8.52 36.57 6.26
CA ILE A 579 8.64 37.88 5.60
C ILE A 579 7.25 38.50 5.42
N ALA A 580 6.30 37.73 4.87
CA ALA A 580 4.97 38.22 4.55
C ALA A 580 4.12 38.55 5.78
N GLU A 581 4.21 37.74 6.84
CA GLU A 581 3.25 37.76 7.94
C GLU A 581 3.71 38.56 9.16
N HIS A 582 5.00 38.89 9.30
CA HIS A 582 5.52 39.39 10.59
C HIS A 582 4.95 40.74 11.03
N GLN A 583 4.48 41.58 10.10
CA GLN A 583 3.76 42.81 10.42
C GLN A 583 2.23 42.64 10.37
N GLY A 584 1.74 41.52 9.83
CA GLY A 584 0.32 41.24 9.64
C GLY A 584 -0.39 42.36 8.89
N THR A 585 -1.51 42.81 9.43
CA THR A 585 -2.28 43.96 8.91
C THR A 585 -2.06 45.23 9.75
N GLY A 586 -0.93 45.29 10.45
CA GLY A 586 -0.61 46.35 11.41
C GLY A 586 -0.62 47.75 10.79
N LEU A 587 -0.92 48.75 11.63
CA LEU A 587 -0.91 50.17 11.23
C LEU A 587 0.49 50.77 11.42
N VAL A 588 1.00 51.49 10.41
CA VAL A 588 2.22 52.31 10.51
C VAL A 588 1.89 53.62 11.26
N ARG A 589 1.76 53.50 12.58
CA ARG A 589 1.16 54.51 13.47
C ARG A 589 1.79 55.89 13.40
N TYR A 590 3.13 55.98 13.38
CA TYR A 590 3.83 57.27 13.41
C TYR A 590 3.44 58.16 12.21
N PHE A 591 3.57 57.63 10.99
CA PHE A 591 3.23 58.38 9.78
C PHE A 591 1.73 58.58 9.60
N TYR A 592 0.89 57.65 10.08
CA TYR A 592 -0.55 57.86 10.11
C TYR A 592 -0.94 59.06 10.99
N HIS A 593 -0.38 59.16 12.19
CA HIS A 593 -0.65 60.30 13.07
C HIS A 593 -0.09 61.62 12.53
N GLU A 594 1.08 61.61 11.89
CA GLU A 594 1.59 62.82 11.20
C GLU A 594 0.69 63.22 10.02
N ALA A 595 0.19 62.27 9.24
CA ALA A 595 -0.79 62.55 8.19
C ALA A 595 -2.08 63.17 8.77
N GLN A 596 -2.60 62.61 9.87
CA GLN A 596 -3.78 63.14 10.54
C GLN A 596 -3.58 64.55 11.09
N LYS A 597 -2.38 64.90 11.55
CA LYS A 597 -2.06 66.28 11.98
C LYS A 597 -2.09 67.28 10.83
N ILE A 598 -1.73 66.85 9.62
CA ILE A 598 -1.70 67.71 8.42
C ILE A 598 -3.08 67.84 7.78
N ALA A 599 -3.79 66.72 7.57
CA ALA A 599 -5.04 66.67 6.80
C ALA A 599 -6.32 66.63 7.67
N GLY A 600 -6.17 66.52 9.00
CA GLY A 600 -7.28 66.29 9.93
C GLY A 600 -7.67 64.80 10.05
N PRO A 601 -8.37 64.39 11.13
CA PRO A 601 -8.65 62.98 11.41
C PRO A 601 -9.52 62.28 10.36
N GLU A 602 -10.42 63.02 9.71
CA GLU A 602 -11.35 62.49 8.70
C GLU A 602 -10.77 62.51 7.27
N GLY A 603 -9.61 63.16 7.08
CA GLY A 603 -8.98 63.32 5.77
C GLY A 603 -7.98 62.21 5.41
N VAL A 604 -7.78 61.21 6.27
CA VAL A 604 -6.76 60.16 6.10
C VAL A 604 -7.39 58.78 6.24
N ASP A 605 -7.37 57.97 5.18
CA ASP A 605 -7.80 56.58 5.26
C ASP A 605 -6.73 55.72 5.94
N GLU A 606 -7.12 55.01 7.00
CA GLU A 606 -6.24 54.10 7.73
C GLU A 606 -5.69 52.97 6.85
N LYS A 607 -6.43 52.56 5.80
CA LYS A 607 -6.01 51.51 4.86
C LYS A 607 -4.71 51.84 4.15
N ASP A 608 -4.46 53.12 3.86
CA ASP A 608 -3.25 53.56 3.16
C ASP A 608 -1.99 53.43 4.01
N PHE A 609 -2.15 53.27 5.33
CA PHE A 609 -1.05 53.16 6.30
C PHE A 609 -0.95 51.77 6.91
N ARG A 610 -1.74 50.79 6.44
CA ARG A 610 -1.70 49.42 6.93
C ARG A 610 -0.88 48.53 6.03
N TYR A 611 -0.20 47.56 6.66
CA TYR A 611 0.45 46.49 5.91
C TYR A 611 -0.61 45.64 5.18
N PRO A 612 -0.27 45.09 4.00
CA PRO A 612 -1.21 44.33 3.19
C PRO A 612 -1.58 42.95 3.77
N GLY A 613 -0.88 42.49 4.82
CA GLY A 613 -1.00 41.13 5.34
C GLY A 613 -0.33 40.08 4.43
N PRO A 614 -0.63 38.79 4.66
CA PRO A 614 -1.65 38.25 5.56
C PRO A 614 -1.26 38.29 7.05
N LYS A 615 -2.21 37.99 7.94
CA LYS A 615 -1.95 37.82 9.37
C LYS A 615 -1.13 36.54 9.62
N PRO A 616 -0.42 36.44 10.76
CA PRO A 616 0.26 35.22 11.16
C PRO A 616 -0.66 34.00 11.12
N SER A 617 -0.27 33.01 10.31
CA SER A 617 -1.01 31.76 10.14
C SER A 617 -0.47 30.61 11.01
N SER A 618 0.71 30.80 11.61
CA SER A 618 1.42 29.79 12.41
C SER A 618 1.81 30.32 13.79
N LYS A 619 2.20 29.43 14.72
CA LYS A 619 2.74 29.87 16.01
C LYS A 619 4.06 30.62 15.78
N GLU A 620 4.90 30.10 14.89
CA GLU A 620 6.24 30.60 14.62
C GLU A 620 6.24 32.02 14.06
N THR A 621 5.37 32.32 13.08
CA THR A 621 5.23 33.68 12.52
C THR A 621 4.55 34.64 13.50
N ALA A 622 3.64 34.16 14.35
CA ALA A 622 3.05 34.97 15.43
C ALA A 622 4.10 35.32 16.50
N LEU A 623 4.97 34.38 16.86
CA LEU A 623 6.08 34.63 17.78
C LEU A 623 7.05 35.66 17.22
N LEU A 624 7.38 35.58 15.93
CA LEU A 624 8.20 36.60 15.27
C LEU A 624 7.56 37.99 15.37
N MET A 625 6.27 38.12 15.02
CA MET A 625 5.55 39.39 15.11
C MET A 625 5.62 39.98 16.52
N LEU A 626 5.38 39.16 17.55
CA LEU A 626 5.40 39.59 18.94
C LEU A 626 6.82 39.96 19.36
N ALA A 627 7.84 39.17 18.98
CA ALA A 627 9.24 39.42 19.30
C ALA A 627 9.74 40.74 18.68
N ASP A 628 9.47 40.95 17.39
CA ASP A 628 9.85 42.17 16.65
C ASP A 628 9.20 43.42 17.27
N SER A 629 7.89 43.33 17.56
CA SER A 629 7.15 44.44 18.17
C SER A 629 7.62 44.74 19.59
N CYS A 630 7.91 43.72 20.40
CA CYS A 630 8.37 43.91 21.77
C CYS A 630 9.82 44.43 21.84
N GLU A 631 10.73 43.89 21.03
CA GLU A 631 12.11 44.39 20.94
C GLU A 631 12.11 45.86 20.52
N SER A 632 11.37 46.20 19.46
CA SER A 632 11.33 47.57 18.95
C SER A 632 10.75 48.55 19.97
N ALA A 633 9.70 48.16 20.69
CA ALA A 633 9.08 48.98 21.72
C ALA A 633 9.97 49.19 22.95
N VAL A 634 10.69 48.15 23.39
CA VAL A 634 11.63 48.24 24.51
C VAL A 634 12.85 49.08 24.13
N ARG A 635 13.41 48.87 22.94
CA ARG A 635 14.53 49.66 22.40
C ARG A 635 14.18 51.15 22.32
N ALA A 636 12.97 51.48 21.89
CA ALA A 636 12.49 52.86 21.80
C ALA A 636 12.25 53.51 23.18
N SER A 637 11.66 52.76 24.13
CA SER A 637 11.27 53.30 25.44
C SER A 637 12.42 53.40 26.45
N ARG A 638 13.52 52.66 26.25
CA ARG A 638 14.69 52.59 27.15
C ARG A 638 14.32 52.38 28.64
N PRO A 639 13.56 51.32 28.96
CA PRO A 639 13.11 51.07 30.33
C PRO A 639 14.28 50.82 31.28
N GLN A 640 14.13 51.24 32.53
CA GLN A 640 15.17 51.13 33.57
C GLN A 640 14.95 49.95 34.53
N SER A 641 13.75 49.39 34.56
CA SER A 641 13.35 48.32 35.47
C SER A 641 12.75 47.12 34.75
N ARG A 642 12.68 45.96 35.43
CA ARG A 642 12.05 44.76 34.88
C ARG A 642 10.54 44.95 34.74
N GLU A 643 9.96 45.68 35.70
CA GLU A 643 8.55 46.00 35.80
C GLU A 643 8.12 46.85 34.60
N GLU A 644 8.91 47.87 34.22
CA GLU A 644 8.68 48.65 33.00
C GLU A 644 8.77 47.79 31.72
N VAL A 645 9.74 46.87 31.64
CA VAL A 645 9.81 45.92 30.51
C VAL A 645 8.55 45.05 30.45
N ASP A 646 8.07 44.55 31.59
CA ASP A 646 6.83 43.76 31.64
C ASP A 646 5.60 44.56 31.19
N GLU A 647 5.46 45.80 31.65
CA GLU A 647 4.37 46.68 31.23
C GLU A 647 4.37 46.91 29.72
N ILE A 648 5.55 47.17 29.12
CA ILE A 648 5.70 47.34 27.67
C ILE A 648 5.31 46.05 26.93
N VAL A 649 5.86 44.90 27.32
CA VAL A 649 5.59 43.61 26.66
C VAL A 649 4.09 43.26 26.76
N ARG A 650 3.48 43.42 27.94
CA ARG A 650 2.03 43.20 28.12
C ARG A 650 1.20 44.10 27.22
N LYS A 651 1.54 45.38 27.16
CA LYS A 651 0.84 46.36 26.32
C LYS A 651 0.87 45.94 24.85
N ILE A 652 2.04 45.56 24.33
CA ILE A 652 2.20 45.13 22.93
C ILE A 652 1.43 43.85 22.64
N ILE A 653 1.54 42.82 23.48
CA ILE A 653 0.82 41.55 23.28
C ILE A 653 -0.69 41.78 23.30
N ASN A 654 -1.20 42.54 24.28
CA ASN A 654 -2.63 42.86 24.37
C ASN A 654 -3.10 43.68 23.17
N GLN A 655 -2.29 44.63 22.70
CA GLN A 655 -2.61 45.41 21.52
C GLN A 655 -2.76 44.52 20.28
N LYS A 656 -1.81 43.63 20.01
CA LYS A 656 -1.89 42.69 18.86
C LYS A 656 -3.09 41.75 18.97
N LEU A 657 -3.44 41.34 20.19
CA LEU A 657 -4.63 40.52 20.45
C LEU A 657 -5.93 41.30 20.13
N ILE A 658 -6.07 42.53 20.63
CA ILE A 658 -7.25 43.39 20.42
C ILE A 658 -7.40 43.79 18.94
N GLU A 659 -6.29 44.07 18.24
CA GLU A 659 -6.26 44.33 16.80
C GLU A 659 -6.61 43.09 15.96
N GLY A 660 -6.71 41.92 16.59
CA GLY A 660 -7.03 40.66 15.93
C GLY A 660 -5.91 40.15 15.03
N GLU A 661 -4.67 40.60 15.21
CA GLU A 661 -3.51 40.14 14.41
C GLU A 661 -3.22 38.64 14.65
N LEU A 662 -3.54 38.14 15.84
CA LEU A 662 -3.30 36.73 16.22
C LEU A 662 -4.46 35.79 15.87
N SER A 663 -5.54 36.30 15.27
CA SER A 663 -6.81 35.56 15.07
C SER A 663 -6.70 34.37 14.11
N GLU A 664 -5.73 34.39 13.18
CA GLU A 664 -5.49 33.32 12.20
C GLU A 664 -4.39 32.34 12.66
N SER A 665 -3.70 32.66 13.76
CA SER A 665 -2.66 31.81 14.34
C SER A 665 -3.27 30.83 15.35
N PRO A 666 -2.70 29.62 15.52
CA PRO A 666 -3.15 28.66 16.54
C PRO A 666 -2.58 28.98 17.95
N MET A 667 -2.39 30.26 18.27
CA MET A 667 -1.90 30.71 19.59
C MET A 667 -3.01 30.65 20.63
N THR A 668 -2.72 30.05 21.78
CA THR A 668 -3.62 30.03 22.94
C THR A 668 -3.29 31.17 23.91
N LEU A 669 -4.24 31.55 24.79
CA LEU A 669 -3.96 32.53 25.85
C LEU A 669 -2.84 32.06 26.80
N GLN A 670 -2.74 30.75 27.03
CA GLN A 670 -1.67 30.16 27.82
C GLN A 670 -0.31 30.32 27.12
N ASP A 671 -0.26 30.11 25.80
CA ASP A 671 0.95 30.37 25.01
C ASP A 671 1.39 31.83 25.17
N LEU A 672 0.48 32.80 25.05
CA LEU A 672 0.79 34.23 25.17
C LEU A 672 1.39 34.62 26.53
N GLU A 673 0.89 34.02 27.62
CA GLU A 673 1.43 34.27 28.96
C GLU A 673 2.83 33.68 29.12
N MET A 674 3.10 32.49 28.56
CA MET A 674 4.46 31.92 28.55
C MET A 674 5.42 32.79 27.70
N VAL A 675 4.98 33.24 26.53
CA VAL A 675 5.75 34.12 25.65
C VAL A 675 6.11 35.42 26.34
N ARG A 676 5.16 36.07 27.04
CA ARG A 676 5.41 37.28 27.85
C ARG A 676 6.54 37.05 28.85
N GLN A 677 6.47 35.95 29.61
CA GLN A 677 7.47 35.65 30.64
C GLN A 677 8.86 35.43 30.05
N VAL A 678 8.96 34.78 28.88
CA VAL A 678 10.21 34.61 28.15
C VAL A 678 10.75 35.95 27.68
N PHE A 679 9.93 36.76 27.00
CA PHE A 679 10.37 38.06 26.47
C PHE A 679 10.83 39.01 27.56
N VAL A 680 10.12 39.10 28.69
CA VAL A 680 10.53 39.93 29.84
C VAL A 680 11.88 39.49 30.39
N ARG A 681 12.14 38.19 30.45
CA ARG A 681 13.42 37.65 30.92
C ARG A 681 14.56 37.98 29.94
N SER A 682 14.32 37.82 28.64
CA SER A 682 15.35 37.96 27.61
C SER A 682 15.66 39.42 27.29
N LEU A 683 14.66 40.31 27.20
CA LEU A 683 14.86 41.73 26.93
C LEU A 683 15.56 42.46 28.08
N LYS A 684 15.35 42.03 29.33
CA LYS A 684 16.12 42.56 30.48
C LYS A 684 17.62 42.33 30.31
N GLY A 685 18.03 41.17 29.80
CA GLY A 685 19.44 40.83 29.61
C GLY A 685 20.13 41.64 28.52
N VAL A 686 19.38 42.09 27.51
CA VAL A 686 19.91 42.83 26.34
C VAL A 686 20.05 44.33 26.61
N HIS A 687 19.13 44.93 27.40
CA HIS A 687 19.05 46.38 27.57
C HIS A 687 19.63 46.94 28.89
N HIS A 688 20.28 46.12 29.72
CA HIS A 688 21.04 46.66 30.86
C HIS A 688 22.38 47.25 30.39
N PRO A 689 22.75 48.47 30.86
CA PRO A 689 24.07 49.03 30.59
C PRO A 689 25.16 48.06 31.03
N ARG A 690 26.15 47.80 30.17
CA ARG A 690 27.42 47.24 30.64
C ARG A 690 27.90 48.15 31.77
N VAL A 691 28.28 47.56 32.92
CA VAL A 691 28.83 48.29 34.06
C VAL A 691 29.92 49.23 33.55
N VAL A 692 29.65 50.53 33.57
CA VAL A 692 30.65 51.55 33.27
C VAL A 692 31.55 51.60 34.49
N TYR A 693 32.77 51.07 34.37
CA TYR A 693 33.78 51.26 35.40
C TYR A 693 34.06 52.77 35.51
N PRO A 694 33.94 53.37 36.70
CA PRO A 694 34.25 54.78 36.88
C PRO A 694 35.70 55.03 36.46
N GLU A 695 35.93 56.01 35.58
CA GLU A 695 37.26 56.53 35.31
C GLU A 695 37.90 56.90 36.65
N ALA A 696 39.06 56.30 36.93
CA ALA A 696 39.76 56.49 38.18
C ALA A 696 39.92 57.99 38.46
N ALA A 697 39.39 58.41 39.60
CA ALA A 697 39.54 59.75 40.12
C ALA A 697 41.03 60.15 40.09
N ARG A 698 41.30 61.29 39.45
CA ARG A 698 42.58 62.01 39.56
C ARG A 698 42.94 62.15 41.03
N GLN A 699 44.02 61.51 41.45
CA GLN A 699 44.63 61.74 42.76
C GLN A 699 45.42 63.06 42.75
N PRO A 700 45.54 63.75 43.91
CA PRO A 700 46.13 65.09 44.00
C PRO A 700 47.64 65.07 43.77
N GLN A 701 48.14 66.10 43.07
CA GLN A 701 49.57 66.38 42.95
C GLN A 701 50.17 66.74 44.32
N ILE A 702 51.24 66.05 44.72
CA ILE A 702 52.18 66.44 45.78
C ILE A 702 53.57 66.52 45.13
N PRO A 703 54.38 67.57 45.42
CA PRO A 703 55.45 68.02 44.52
C PRO A 703 56.75 67.21 44.60
N SER A 704 57.44 67.12 43.46
CA SER A 704 58.76 66.50 43.31
C SER A 704 59.90 67.30 43.95
N PRO A 705 60.94 66.62 44.47
CA PRO A 705 62.31 67.13 44.48
C PRO A 705 63.20 66.40 43.46
N ASN A 706 63.97 67.21 42.71
CA ASN A 706 65.10 66.89 41.82
C ASN A 706 66.09 65.88 42.44
N ALA A 707 66.56 64.84 41.74
CA ALA A 707 67.53 64.75 40.62
C ALA A 707 68.96 64.37 41.08
N SER A 708 69.40 63.17 40.70
CA SER A 708 70.77 62.62 40.50
C SER A 708 70.73 61.11 40.81
N GLY A 709 71.20 60.16 40.01
CA GLY A 709 71.78 60.12 38.67
C GLY A 709 71.87 58.64 38.24
N GLU A 710 72.06 58.44 36.94
CA GLU A 710 72.61 57.25 36.25
C GLU A 710 71.86 55.89 36.28
N SER A 711 71.60 55.40 35.06
CA SER A 711 70.98 54.11 34.70
C SER A 711 71.97 52.94 34.78
N PRO A 712 71.48 51.70 34.91
CA PRO A 712 71.89 50.68 33.94
C PRO A 712 70.77 49.77 33.41
N SER A 713 71.09 49.23 32.24
CA SER A 713 70.34 48.44 31.26
C SER A 713 69.92 47.01 31.66
N LEU A 714 68.86 46.52 31.00
CA LEU A 714 68.31 45.16 31.02
C LEU A 714 69.21 44.11 30.32
N PRO A 715 69.20 42.82 30.75
CA PRO A 715 69.71 41.68 29.99
C PRO A 715 68.60 40.83 29.28
N PRO A 716 68.95 40.04 28.24
CA PRO A 716 68.04 39.34 27.29
C PRO A 716 67.56 37.94 27.77
N PRO A 717 66.64 37.25 27.05
CA PRO A 717 65.92 36.08 27.54
C PRO A 717 66.72 34.77 27.42
N ALA A 718 66.38 33.78 28.26
CA ALA A 718 67.05 32.48 28.36
C ALA A 718 66.29 31.34 27.62
N ASP A 719 67.06 30.51 26.92
CA ASP A 719 66.69 29.28 26.19
C ASP A 719 66.70 28.02 27.08
N GLU A 720 65.89 27.05 26.62
CA GLU A 720 65.85 25.57 26.75
C GLU A 720 66.62 24.78 27.85
N ALA A 721 65.91 23.79 28.43
CA ALA A 721 66.50 22.57 29.00
C ALA A 721 65.53 21.35 28.88
N PRO A 722 66.01 20.09 28.85
CA PRO A 722 65.46 19.01 28.00
C PRO A 722 64.63 17.90 28.69
N LEU A 723 63.98 17.06 27.85
CA LEU A 723 63.10 15.91 28.14
C LEU A 723 63.79 14.71 28.86
N PRO A 724 63.08 13.93 29.69
CA PRO A 724 63.55 12.63 30.18
C PRO A 724 63.07 11.42 29.33
N ALA A 725 63.91 10.38 29.29
CA ALA A 725 63.83 9.14 28.48
C ALA A 725 63.24 7.93 29.26
N PRO A 726 63.00 6.76 28.62
CA PRO A 726 62.03 5.73 29.05
C PRO A 726 62.60 4.63 29.98
N VAL A 727 61.71 3.93 30.69
CA VAL A 727 62.03 2.78 31.55
C VAL A 727 61.60 1.47 30.89
N GLU A 728 62.55 0.55 30.74
CA GLU A 728 62.39 -0.84 30.31
C GLU A 728 61.87 -1.76 31.44
N THR A 729 61.07 -2.75 31.07
CA THR A 729 60.63 -3.89 31.89
C THR A 729 61.63 -5.06 31.82
N PRO A 730 61.87 -5.81 32.90
CA PRO A 730 62.63 -7.06 32.85
C PRO A 730 61.72 -8.30 32.68
N HIS A 731 62.15 -9.25 31.83
CA HIS A 731 61.64 -10.62 31.76
C HIS A 731 62.43 -11.54 32.71
N ALA A 732 61.75 -12.49 33.38
CA ALA A 732 61.99 -13.94 33.29
C ALA A 732 61.38 -14.74 34.48
N ALA A 733 60.40 -15.59 34.18
CA ALA A 733 60.24 -16.99 34.64
C ALA A 733 58.99 -17.59 33.98
#